data_AF-A0A5E9AHE9-F1
#
_entry.id   AF-A0A5E9AHE9-F1
#
_cell.length_a   1.000
_cell.length_b   1.000
_cell.length_c   1.000
_cell.angle_alpha   90.00
_cell.angle_beta   90.00
_cell.angle_gamma   90.00
#
_symmetry.space_group_name_H-M   'P 1'
#
loop_
_entity.id
_entity.type
_entity.pdbx_description
1 polymer ?
#
loop_
_entity_poly.entity_id
_entity_poly.type
_entity_poly.pdbx_seq_one_letter_code
_entity_poly.pdbx_strand_id
1 'polypeptide(L)'
;MSFMDCIDRALAKERITGKRRDEARERYENLYQAAIADGMSPPEAEDHAAKLATQQVAADIAQRKASTYKQLAWSIDDWRQWQSGGAAHIGRDAGSVIEGTVGSTPGRISLNDYTTTAEGRIKAFLGDMIDKYSPKLVGLVYPKAGLENIVRELFKPGSTGDEMAAALAKSWIKATDYGVMLYQRAGGVLNHLEEWRLPQRQNRVKMFKAGADAWVNDHLAWLDWNKMQFADGSPINPADRARVLSEVYKTMKTGGDINIKPGQYRGFGGGGLDDHRFLIYKNADSWLAAHAKYGDGSVYDTMMQHVETMARRIGIAQAFGPKPELGLEQMISNMRRVAADADSAATAPPKNALGIPTTYRDEAAKAENFLRDAFQVKVKGMNAPENGSASIAAGLLAGSREVIMSATLGSVYLYQGTQDFFTAALRYRLAGLPVMKSVGTYLKMFSGVDKDLPRTLQRAGFINLAQSRIAHSYTRLTGLEPQGSRFTQRLADTVMRASLTEWHAASARFTTAAEFTGALADWAHLSFDQLPGKAVFEAHGITAADWDAMRSTPIHNVSGHAFLFPDDHIAANGNSEGAFHTADKFMSMINQEAKLATIETQVAAQLALKGTTRPGTLVGEIIRSAAMFKNFPLTVFNTHIRQGLIQDTIPGKVGYIAQVLLGMTLFGAVGTILHDVAAGKDPQSMFDQKHVISPEFWTRAALAGGGFGILGDYVAGNLEHGRTLGETVSGPLVAAGSDAINLAGEAAKAVAGEKNHFAREAAKFGSRWAPGSTIWYLRAPLRALVWDNLLKATDPDAAEVFRRRAEWTQKSTGQSYWWGPGQAAPDHAPDLRALVQRR
;
A
#
# COMPACT_ATOMS: atom_id res chain seq x y z
N MET A 1 -36.35 -27.44 -31.23
CA MET A 1 -35.13 -26.89 -31.87
C MET A 1 -34.03 -26.98 -30.82
N SER A 2 -32.95 -27.72 -31.10
CA SER A 2 -31.91 -27.97 -30.10
C SER A 2 -31.08 -26.70 -29.83
N PHE A 3 -30.40 -26.65 -28.68
CA PHE A 3 -29.44 -25.58 -28.36
C PHE A 3 -28.34 -25.47 -29.42
N MET A 4 -27.85 -26.60 -29.93
CA MET A 4 -26.83 -26.67 -30.97
C MET A 4 -27.30 -26.04 -32.28
N ASP A 5 -28.54 -26.36 -32.72
CA ASP A 5 -29.13 -25.75 -33.92
C ASP A 5 -29.27 -24.23 -33.78
N CYS A 6 -29.61 -23.76 -32.58
CA CYS A 6 -29.76 -22.33 -32.30
C CYS A 6 -28.42 -21.60 -32.45
N ILE A 7 -27.36 -22.14 -31.85
CA ILE A 7 -26.01 -21.58 -31.86
C ILE A 7 -25.40 -21.61 -33.27
N ASP A 8 -25.62 -22.68 -34.04
CA ASP A 8 -25.16 -22.76 -35.43
C ASP A 8 -25.86 -21.77 -36.35
N ARG A 9 -27.18 -21.58 -36.17
CA ARG A 9 -27.92 -20.53 -36.87
C ARG A 9 -27.46 -19.14 -36.49
N ALA A 10 -27.05 -18.92 -35.24
CA ALA A 10 -26.51 -17.64 -34.79
C ALA A 10 -25.16 -17.34 -35.47
N LEU A 11 -24.30 -18.35 -35.64
CA LEU A 11 -23.06 -18.23 -36.39
C LEU A 11 -23.32 -17.95 -37.87
N ALA A 12 -24.24 -18.69 -38.50
CA ALA A 12 -24.59 -18.52 -39.91
C ALA A 12 -25.17 -17.12 -40.22
N LYS A 13 -25.78 -16.47 -39.21
CA LYS A 13 -26.28 -15.08 -39.29
C LYS A 13 -25.25 -14.04 -38.83
N GLU A 14 -23.99 -14.43 -38.63
CA GLU A 14 -22.90 -13.58 -38.15
C GLU A 14 -23.19 -12.87 -36.81
N ARG A 15 -24.10 -13.42 -36.01
CA ARG A 15 -24.46 -12.86 -34.69
C ARG A 15 -23.45 -13.24 -33.61
N ILE A 16 -22.73 -14.33 -33.83
CA ILE A 16 -21.63 -14.81 -32.97
C ILE A 16 -20.45 -15.22 -33.84
N THR A 17 -19.24 -15.21 -33.28
CA THR A 17 -18.03 -15.69 -33.96
C THR A 17 -17.90 -17.21 -33.82
N GLY A 18 -17.09 -17.86 -34.67
CA GLY A 18 -16.83 -19.30 -34.55
C GLY A 18 -16.30 -19.70 -33.17
N LYS A 19 -15.39 -18.90 -32.61
CA LYS A 19 -14.90 -19.08 -31.23
C LYS A 19 -16.04 -19.09 -30.19
N ARG A 20 -16.99 -18.16 -30.31
CA ARG A 20 -18.13 -18.06 -29.36
C ARG A 20 -19.12 -19.22 -29.50
N ARG A 21 -19.29 -19.74 -30.72
CA ARG A 21 -20.05 -20.97 -30.95
C ARG A 21 -19.40 -22.11 -30.17
N ASP A 22 -18.09 -22.27 -30.27
CA ASP A 22 -17.37 -23.36 -29.62
C ASP A 22 -17.42 -23.25 -28.08
N GLU A 23 -17.20 -22.05 -27.52
CA GLU A 23 -17.36 -21.77 -26.08
C GLU A 23 -18.79 -22.06 -25.57
N ALA A 24 -19.82 -21.74 -26.37
CA ALA A 24 -21.22 -22.01 -26.01
C ALA A 24 -21.54 -23.51 -26.02
N ARG A 25 -20.98 -24.25 -26.99
CA ARG A 25 -21.13 -25.71 -27.09
C ARG A 25 -20.47 -26.43 -25.91
N GLU A 26 -19.23 -26.05 -25.60
CA GLU A 26 -18.49 -26.55 -24.43
C GLU A 26 -19.31 -26.35 -23.15
N ARG A 27 -19.83 -25.14 -22.94
CA ARG A 27 -20.61 -24.81 -21.75
C ARG A 27 -21.87 -25.65 -21.62
N TYR A 28 -22.59 -25.87 -22.73
CA TYR A 28 -23.75 -26.76 -22.75
C TYR A 28 -23.38 -28.18 -22.36
N GLU A 29 -22.29 -28.71 -22.95
CA GLU A 29 -21.86 -30.08 -22.65
C GLU A 29 -21.50 -30.24 -21.17
N ASN A 30 -20.79 -29.26 -20.58
CA ASN A 30 -20.43 -29.30 -19.16
C ASN A 30 -21.65 -29.32 -18.25
N LEU A 31 -22.65 -28.48 -18.54
CA LEU A 31 -23.90 -28.41 -17.79
C LEU A 31 -24.74 -29.69 -17.96
N TYR A 32 -24.70 -30.28 -19.15
CA TYR A 32 -25.36 -31.55 -19.44
C TYR A 32 -24.74 -32.68 -18.62
N GLN A 33 -23.41 -32.83 -18.66
CA GLN A 33 -22.70 -33.84 -17.89
C GLN A 33 -22.87 -33.66 -16.38
N ALA A 34 -22.89 -32.41 -15.89
CA ALA A 34 -23.16 -32.12 -14.48
C ALA A 34 -24.59 -32.54 -14.08
N ALA A 35 -25.60 -32.20 -14.89
CA ALA A 35 -26.99 -32.59 -14.65
C ALA A 35 -27.18 -34.13 -14.63
N ILE A 36 -26.49 -34.85 -15.52
CA ILE A 36 -26.45 -36.32 -15.50
C ILE A 36 -25.80 -36.85 -14.22
N ALA A 37 -24.68 -36.24 -13.79
CA ALA A 37 -23.99 -36.63 -12.55
C ALA A 37 -24.83 -36.37 -11.29
N ASP A 38 -25.70 -35.37 -11.32
CA ASP A 38 -26.67 -35.05 -10.26
C ASP A 38 -27.93 -35.93 -10.31
N GLY A 39 -27.99 -36.91 -11.23
CA GLY A 39 -29.02 -37.93 -11.29
C GLY A 39 -30.24 -37.57 -12.17
N MET A 40 -30.17 -36.52 -12.99
CA MET A 40 -31.23 -36.19 -13.95
C MET A 40 -31.27 -37.21 -15.10
N SER A 41 -32.47 -37.46 -15.66
CA SER A 41 -32.59 -38.27 -16.88
C SER A 41 -32.04 -37.52 -18.10
N PRO A 42 -31.60 -38.21 -19.19
CA PRO A 42 -31.05 -37.52 -20.36
C PRO A 42 -31.93 -36.41 -20.95
N PRO A 43 -33.26 -36.58 -21.11
CA PRO A 43 -34.11 -35.49 -21.60
C PRO A 43 -34.21 -34.29 -20.64
N GLU A 44 -34.22 -34.54 -19.32
CA GLU A 44 -34.24 -33.49 -18.31
C GLU A 44 -32.91 -32.74 -18.24
N ALA A 45 -31.79 -33.47 -18.35
CA ALA A 45 -30.45 -32.91 -18.41
C ALA A 45 -30.25 -32.05 -19.67
N GLU A 46 -30.76 -32.48 -20.84
CA GLU A 46 -30.71 -31.70 -22.07
C GLU A 46 -31.46 -30.36 -21.93
N ASP A 47 -32.69 -30.37 -21.40
CA ASP A 47 -33.47 -29.14 -21.19
C ASP A 47 -32.83 -28.23 -20.14
N HIS A 48 -32.40 -28.81 -19.01
CA HIS A 48 -31.72 -28.09 -17.93
C HIS A 48 -30.43 -27.42 -18.43
N ALA A 49 -29.57 -28.17 -19.12
CA ALA A 49 -28.32 -27.68 -19.69
C ALA A 49 -28.56 -26.64 -20.79
N ALA A 50 -29.53 -26.86 -21.68
CA ALA A 50 -29.88 -25.89 -22.73
C ALA A 50 -30.33 -24.56 -22.12
N LYS A 51 -31.16 -24.60 -21.08
CA LYS A 51 -31.68 -23.40 -20.40
C LYS A 51 -30.57 -22.64 -19.68
N LEU A 52 -29.75 -23.32 -18.89
CA LEU A 52 -28.63 -22.72 -18.18
C LEU A 52 -27.55 -22.21 -19.14
N ALA A 53 -27.18 -22.99 -20.17
CA ALA A 53 -26.20 -22.57 -21.17
C ALA A 53 -26.68 -21.32 -21.92
N THR A 54 -27.96 -21.27 -22.31
CA THR A 54 -28.55 -20.08 -22.94
C THR A 54 -28.48 -18.87 -22.03
N GLN A 55 -28.86 -19.01 -20.76
CA GLN A 55 -28.81 -17.91 -19.78
C GLN A 55 -27.38 -17.42 -19.57
N GLN A 56 -26.43 -18.33 -19.39
CA GLN A 56 -25.03 -18.00 -19.16
C GLN A 56 -24.37 -17.36 -20.39
N VAL A 57 -24.62 -17.87 -21.60
CA VAL A 57 -24.12 -17.29 -22.86
C VAL A 57 -24.73 -15.90 -23.09
N ALA A 58 -26.04 -15.73 -22.86
CA ALA A 58 -26.69 -14.43 -22.96
C ALA A 58 -26.12 -13.42 -21.95
N ALA A 59 -25.87 -13.85 -20.71
CA ALA A 59 -25.25 -13.04 -19.67
C ALA A 59 -23.81 -12.62 -20.05
N ASP A 60 -22.97 -13.53 -20.56
CA ASP A 60 -21.62 -13.22 -21.00
C ASP A 60 -21.62 -12.21 -22.17
N ILE A 61 -22.50 -12.41 -23.16
CA ILE A 61 -22.66 -11.46 -24.27
C ILE A 61 -23.09 -10.08 -23.75
N ALA A 62 -24.05 -10.03 -22.83
CA ALA A 62 -24.52 -8.79 -22.22
C ALA A 62 -23.40 -8.09 -21.43
N GLN A 63 -22.63 -8.83 -20.63
CA GLN A 63 -21.50 -8.30 -19.87
C GLN A 63 -20.42 -7.73 -20.80
N ARG A 64 -20.03 -8.43 -21.86
CA ARG A 64 -19.03 -7.95 -22.83
C ARG A 64 -19.50 -6.72 -23.60
N LYS A 65 -20.79 -6.68 -23.96
CA LYS A 65 -21.42 -5.50 -24.59
C LYS A 65 -21.42 -4.31 -23.63
N ALA A 66 -21.81 -4.51 -22.37
CA ALA A 66 -21.76 -3.48 -21.32
C ALA A 66 -20.32 -3.00 -21.08
N SER A 67 -19.34 -3.90 -21.01
CA SER A 67 -17.92 -3.58 -20.91
C SER A 67 -17.43 -2.71 -22.07
N THR A 68 -17.88 -2.99 -23.30
CA THR A 68 -17.55 -2.17 -24.47
C THR A 68 -18.15 -0.76 -24.37
N TYR A 69 -19.41 -0.63 -23.96
CA TYR A 69 -20.01 0.70 -23.75
C TYR A 69 -19.35 1.47 -22.61
N LYS A 70 -18.97 0.78 -21.53
CA LYS A 70 -18.23 1.40 -20.42
C LYS A 70 -16.85 1.89 -20.84
N GLN A 71 -16.14 1.15 -21.70
CA GLN A 71 -14.89 1.64 -22.29
C GLN A 71 -15.11 2.92 -23.11
N LEU A 72 -16.19 2.99 -23.89
CA LEU A 72 -16.52 4.19 -24.66
C LEU A 72 -16.87 5.38 -23.76
N ALA A 73 -17.74 5.16 -22.77
CA ALA A 73 -18.13 6.18 -21.80
C ALA A 73 -16.92 6.71 -21.03
N TRP A 74 -16.05 5.81 -20.56
CA TRP A 74 -14.79 6.15 -19.92
C TRP A 74 -13.89 6.99 -20.84
N SER A 75 -13.75 6.62 -22.12
CA SER A 75 -12.91 7.38 -23.07
C SER A 75 -13.46 8.79 -23.35
N ILE A 76 -14.78 8.98 -23.32
CA ILE A 76 -15.42 10.30 -23.45
C ILE A 76 -15.18 11.13 -22.20
N ASP A 77 -15.30 10.52 -21.02
CA ASP A 77 -15.06 11.18 -19.74
C ASP A 77 -13.59 11.60 -19.58
N ASP A 78 -12.64 10.72 -19.90
CA ASP A 78 -11.21 11.04 -19.91
C ASP A 78 -10.90 12.23 -20.83
N TRP A 79 -11.46 12.23 -22.05
CA TRP A 79 -11.34 13.36 -22.97
C TRP A 79 -11.83 14.68 -22.35
N ARG A 80 -13.02 14.68 -21.73
CA ARG A 80 -13.57 15.86 -21.03
C ARG A 80 -12.67 16.32 -19.90
N GLN A 81 -12.13 15.40 -19.12
CA GLN A 81 -11.24 15.72 -18.02
C GLN A 81 -9.96 16.42 -18.51
N TRP A 82 -9.32 15.91 -19.57
CA TRP A 82 -8.16 16.58 -20.17
C TRP A 82 -8.49 17.95 -20.77
N GLN A 83 -9.66 18.11 -21.38
CA GLN A 83 -10.13 19.41 -21.85
C GLN A 83 -10.33 20.40 -20.70
N SER A 84 -10.92 19.95 -19.59
CA SER A 84 -11.17 20.82 -18.43
C SER A 84 -9.90 21.22 -17.68
N GLY A 85 -8.89 20.34 -17.61
CA GLY A 85 -7.60 20.66 -16.98
C GLY A 85 -6.75 21.61 -17.81
N GLY A 86 -6.89 21.56 -19.14
CA GLY A 86 -6.15 22.41 -20.06
C GLY A 86 -4.67 22.00 -20.23
N ALA A 87 -4.06 22.45 -21.33
CA ALA A 87 -2.71 22.01 -21.70
C ALA A 87 -1.61 22.46 -20.72
N ALA A 88 -1.82 23.58 -20.01
CA ALA A 88 -0.88 24.10 -19.03
C ALA A 88 -0.68 23.20 -17.81
N HIS A 89 -1.53 22.18 -17.63
CA HIS A 89 -1.54 21.35 -16.42
C HIS A 89 -1.30 19.87 -16.70
N ILE A 90 -0.99 19.50 -17.95
CA ILE A 90 -0.82 18.11 -18.40
C ILE A 90 0.10 17.30 -17.48
N GLY A 91 1.30 17.81 -17.16
CA GLY A 91 2.23 17.10 -16.27
C GLY A 91 1.69 16.91 -14.86
N ARG A 92 0.90 17.86 -14.34
CA ARG A 92 0.27 17.77 -13.01
C ARG A 92 -0.87 16.77 -13.02
N ASP A 93 -1.73 16.84 -14.04
CA ASP A 93 -2.92 16.00 -14.17
C ASP A 93 -2.59 14.54 -14.53
N ALA A 94 -1.44 14.29 -15.16
CA ALA A 94 -0.92 12.93 -15.31
C ALA A 94 -0.58 12.29 -13.95
N GLY A 95 -0.02 13.07 -13.01
CA GLY A 95 0.23 12.62 -11.64
C GLY A 95 -1.06 12.31 -10.87
N SER A 96 -2.10 13.11 -11.05
CA SER A 96 -3.38 12.94 -10.35
C SER A 96 -4.13 11.68 -10.76
N VAL A 97 -3.96 11.19 -12.00
CA VAL A 97 -4.50 9.89 -12.46
C VAL A 97 -4.03 8.73 -11.56
N ILE A 98 -2.79 8.77 -11.07
CA ILE A 98 -2.20 7.65 -10.32
C ILE A 98 -2.38 7.83 -8.81
N GLU A 99 -2.09 9.02 -8.28
CA GLU A 99 -1.80 9.16 -6.84
C GLU A 99 -2.85 9.93 -6.03
N GLY A 100 -3.60 10.82 -6.67
CA GLY A 100 -4.62 11.62 -5.99
C GLY A 100 -3.99 12.64 -5.02
N THR A 101 -3.04 13.43 -5.50
CA THR A 101 -2.75 14.72 -4.86
C THR A 101 -3.55 15.77 -5.62
N VAL A 102 -4.28 16.66 -4.94
CA VAL A 102 -5.12 17.73 -5.52
C VAL A 102 -4.51 18.19 -6.84
N GLY A 103 -5.10 17.72 -7.94
CA GLY A 103 -4.67 18.03 -9.30
C GLY A 103 -5.14 19.42 -9.69
N SER A 104 -4.85 19.83 -10.92
CA SER A 104 -5.43 21.08 -11.46
C SER A 104 -6.78 20.83 -12.11
N THR A 105 -7.13 19.56 -12.37
CA THR A 105 -8.46 19.14 -12.82
C THR A 105 -9.33 18.75 -11.62
N PRO A 106 -10.35 19.55 -11.25
CA PRO A 106 -11.31 19.19 -10.22
C PRO A 106 -12.07 17.91 -10.60
N GLY A 107 -12.29 17.02 -9.63
CA GLY A 107 -13.18 15.86 -9.78
C GLY A 107 -12.58 14.60 -10.40
N ARG A 108 -11.33 14.62 -10.86
CA ARG A 108 -10.61 13.40 -11.30
C ARG A 108 -10.20 12.57 -10.08
N ILE A 109 -10.74 11.36 -9.97
CA ILE A 109 -10.41 10.40 -8.92
C ILE A 109 -9.21 9.54 -9.36
N SER A 110 -8.25 9.36 -8.46
CA SER A 110 -7.02 8.62 -8.78
C SER A 110 -7.16 7.11 -8.68
N LEU A 111 -6.29 6.37 -9.38
CA LEU A 111 -6.13 4.93 -9.22
C LEU A 111 -5.97 4.51 -7.76
N ASN A 112 -5.13 5.24 -6.99
CA ASN A 112 -4.90 4.96 -5.58
C ASN A 112 -6.19 5.14 -4.76
N ASP A 113 -6.97 6.19 -5.03
CA ASP A 113 -8.22 6.45 -4.30
C ASP A 113 -9.28 5.40 -4.64
N TYR A 114 -9.48 5.08 -5.92
CA TYR A 114 -10.37 3.99 -6.31
C TYR A 114 -9.99 2.66 -5.68
N THR A 115 -8.68 2.33 -5.66
CA THR A 115 -8.18 1.11 -5.01
C THR A 115 -8.47 1.11 -3.51
N THR A 116 -8.17 2.22 -2.82
CA THR A 116 -8.35 2.36 -1.36
C THR A 116 -9.83 2.28 -1.00
N THR A 117 -10.69 2.98 -1.73
CA THR A 117 -12.15 2.96 -1.52
C THR A 117 -12.74 1.58 -1.78
N ALA A 118 -12.35 0.90 -2.87
CA ALA A 118 -12.81 -0.46 -3.15
C ALA A 118 -12.36 -1.45 -2.07
N GLU A 119 -11.10 -1.35 -1.61
CA GLU A 119 -10.57 -2.20 -0.55
C GLU A 119 -11.32 -1.99 0.77
N GLY A 120 -11.53 -0.73 1.16
CA GLY A 120 -12.26 -0.36 2.35
C GLY A 120 -13.70 -0.89 2.35
N ARG A 121 -14.42 -0.71 1.24
CA ARG A 121 -15.77 -1.25 1.06
C ARG A 121 -15.85 -2.77 1.17
N ILE A 122 -14.90 -3.50 0.60
CA ILE A 122 -14.87 -4.97 0.72
C ILE A 122 -14.54 -5.36 2.16
N LYS A 123 -13.57 -4.68 2.80
CA LYS A 123 -13.17 -4.94 4.18
C LYS A 123 -14.24 -4.58 5.22
N ALA A 124 -15.19 -3.69 4.90
CA ALA A 124 -16.31 -3.35 5.78
C ALA A 124 -17.13 -4.59 6.18
N PHE A 125 -17.28 -5.57 5.29
CA PHE A 125 -17.95 -6.85 5.58
C PHE A 125 -17.11 -7.78 6.48
N LEU A 126 -15.81 -7.52 6.60
CA LEU A 126 -14.84 -8.40 7.25
C LEU A 126 -14.36 -7.86 8.61
N GLY A 127 -15.04 -6.86 9.18
CA GLY A 127 -14.64 -6.21 10.44
C GLY A 127 -14.31 -7.20 11.56
N ASP A 128 -15.21 -8.14 11.85
CA ASP A 128 -15.01 -9.14 12.91
C ASP A 128 -13.87 -10.12 12.59
N MET A 129 -13.67 -10.45 11.31
CA MET A 129 -12.57 -11.29 10.85
C MET A 129 -11.23 -10.59 11.05
N ILE A 130 -11.15 -9.32 10.66
CA ILE A 130 -9.97 -8.47 10.80
C ILE A 130 -9.67 -8.25 12.28
N ASP A 131 -10.68 -7.95 13.10
CA ASP A 131 -10.53 -7.79 14.55
C ASP A 131 -9.96 -9.05 15.21
N LYS A 132 -10.42 -10.24 14.79
CA LYS A 132 -9.97 -11.51 15.36
C LYS A 132 -8.57 -11.91 14.91
N TYR A 133 -8.26 -11.81 13.62
CA TYR A 133 -7.05 -12.40 13.03
C TYR A 133 -5.95 -11.41 12.64
N SER A 134 -6.18 -10.10 12.79
CA SER A 134 -5.12 -9.08 12.65
C SER A 134 -3.96 -9.34 13.62
N PRO A 135 -2.74 -8.91 13.26
CA PRO A 135 -1.57 -9.08 14.13
C PRO A 135 -1.78 -8.46 15.52
N LYS A 136 -1.41 -9.18 16.57
CA LYS A 136 -1.49 -8.80 17.99
C LYS A 136 -0.09 -8.64 18.59
N LEU A 137 -0.02 -8.02 19.77
CA LEU A 137 1.24 -7.78 20.51
C LEU A 137 2.31 -7.17 19.59
N VAL A 138 2.04 -6.00 19.02
CA VAL A 138 2.93 -5.28 18.08
C VAL A 138 3.43 -6.12 16.90
N GLY A 139 2.66 -7.12 16.45
CA GLY A 139 3.04 -7.98 15.32
C GLY A 139 3.78 -9.26 15.71
N LEU A 140 3.92 -9.55 17.01
CA LEU A 140 4.54 -10.80 17.49
C LEU A 140 3.60 -12.00 17.40
N VAL A 141 2.29 -11.77 17.54
CA VAL A 141 1.28 -12.84 17.55
C VAL A 141 0.36 -12.70 16.36
N TYR A 142 0.26 -13.76 15.56
CA TYR A 142 -0.69 -13.88 14.46
C TYR A 142 -1.70 -14.97 14.82
N PRO A 143 -2.92 -14.62 15.25
CA PRO A 143 -3.93 -15.60 15.63
C PRO A 143 -4.26 -16.53 14.45
N LYS A 144 -4.28 -17.84 14.71
CA LYS A 144 -4.61 -18.86 13.70
C LYS A 144 -5.73 -19.82 14.11
N ALA A 145 -6.01 -19.91 15.40
CA ALA A 145 -7.01 -20.83 15.93
C ALA A 145 -8.39 -20.54 15.32
N GLY A 146 -9.04 -21.58 14.78
CA GLY A 146 -10.35 -21.48 14.13
C GLY A 146 -10.32 -21.07 12.65
N LEU A 147 -9.16 -20.76 12.06
CA LEU A 147 -9.09 -20.49 10.61
C LEU A 147 -9.47 -21.71 9.76
N GLU A 148 -9.10 -22.91 10.21
CA GLU A 148 -9.50 -24.16 9.54
C GLU A 148 -11.00 -24.39 9.58
N ASN A 149 -11.68 -24.00 10.68
CA ASN A 149 -13.12 -24.10 10.78
C ASN A 149 -13.80 -23.19 9.75
N ILE A 150 -13.28 -21.97 9.54
CA ILE A 150 -13.80 -21.08 8.49
C ILE A 150 -13.69 -21.74 7.12
N VAL A 151 -12.56 -22.39 6.80
CA VAL A 151 -12.41 -23.13 5.54
C VAL A 151 -13.41 -24.28 5.44
N ARG A 152 -13.59 -25.06 6.51
CA ARG A 152 -14.56 -26.16 6.53
C ARG A 152 -15.99 -25.66 6.32
N GLU A 153 -16.38 -24.57 6.97
CA GLU A 153 -17.68 -23.91 6.81
C GLU A 153 -17.90 -23.37 5.38
N LEU A 154 -16.86 -22.85 4.71
CA LEU A 154 -16.93 -22.43 3.32
C LEU A 154 -17.14 -23.60 2.33
N PHE A 155 -16.61 -24.78 2.66
CA PHE A 155 -16.79 -25.98 1.83
C PHE A 155 -18.10 -26.69 2.11
N LYS A 156 -18.52 -26.74 3.37
CA LYS A 156 -19.76 -27.36 3.82
C LYS A 156 -20.31 -26.54 5.01
N PRO A 157 -21.30 -25.66 4.77
CA PRO A 157 -21.92 -24.89 5.84
C PRO A 157 -22.51 -25.77 6.94
N GLY A 158 -22.28 -25.41 8.20
CA GLY A 158 -22.69 -26.15 9.39
C GLY A 158 -21.82 -27.37 9.73
N SER A 159 -20.69 -27.57 9.05
CA SER A 159 -19.86 -28.77 9.22
C SER A 159 -19.03 -28.82 10.51
N THR A 160 -18.81 -27.69 11.16
CA THR A 160 -17.90 -27.59 12.32
C THR A 160 -18.61 -27.42 13.66
N GLY A 161 -19.86 -26.95 13.65
CA GLY A 161 -20.58 -26.53 14.87
C GLY A 161 -20.06 -25.22 15.49
N ASP A 162 -19.07 -24.55 14.88
CA ASP A 162 -18.53 -23.27 15.33
C ASP A 162 -19.33 -22.12 14.72
N GLU A 163 -20.25 -21.56 15.50
CA GLU A 163 -21.13 -20.46 15.07
C GLU A 163 -20.35 -19.23 14.59
N MET A 164 -19.21 -18.93 15.22
CA MET A 164 -18.35 -17.82 14.84
C MET A 164 -17.70 -18.10 13.49
N ALA A 165 -17.15 -19.31 13.29
CA ALA A 165 -16.57 -19.69 12.00
C ALA A 165 -17.62 -19.64 10.87
N ALA A 166 -18.84 -20.09 11.14
CA ALA A 166 -19.95 -20.03 10.19
C ALA A 166 -20.34 -18.58 9.85
N ALA A 167 -20.40 -17.69 10.85
CA ALA A 167 -20.67 -16.27 10.62
C ALA A 167 -19.55 -15.60 9.80
N LEU A 168 -18.28 -15.86 10.13
CA LEU A 168 -17.13 -15.32 9.40
C LEU A 168 -17.05 -15.85 7.95
N ALA A 169 -17.41 -17.11 7.72
CA ALA A 169 -17.51 -17.69 6.39
C ALA A 169 -18.61 -16.98 5.54
N LYS A 170 -19.78 -16.70 6.13
CA LYS A 170 -20.83 -15.92 5.46
C LYS A 170 -20.39 -14.50 5.14
N SER A 171 -19.69 -13.83 6.06
CA SER A 171 -19.13 -12.49 5.83
C SER A 171 -18.10 -12.49 4.71
N TRP A 172 -17.27 -13.53 4.62
CA TRP A 172 -16.34 -13.71 3.50
C TRP A 172 -17.03 -13.77 2.15
N ILE A 173 -18.06 -14.61 2.02
CA ILE A 173 -18.82 -14.75 0.76
C ILE A 173 -19.43 -13.40 0.36
N LYS A 174 -20.07 -12.69 1.29
CA LYS A 174 -20.63 -11.35 1.04
C LYS A 174 -19.57 -10.36 0.56
N ALA A 175 -18.40 -10.36 1.19
CA ALA A 175 -17.30 -9.47 0.81
C ALA A 175 -16.81 -9.76 -0.63
N THR A 176 -16.69 -11.04 -0.99
CA THR A 176 -16.22 -11.43 -2.33
C THR A 176 -17.27 -11.18 -3.40
N ASP A 177 -18.55 -11.43 -3.12
CA ASP A 177 -19.66 -11.11 -4.02
C ASP A 177 -19.76 -9.61 -4.27
N TYR A 178 -19.61 -8.81 -3.21
CA TYR A 178 -19.57 -7.36 -3.32
C TYR A 178 -18.37 -6.88 -4.15
N GLY A 179 -17.20 -7.49 -3.97
CA GLY A 179 -16.03 -7.24 -4.81
C GLY A 179 -16.29 -7.54 -6.29
N VAL A 180 -16.92 -8.69 -6.59
CA VAL A 180 -17.31 -9.06 -7.96
C VAL A 180 -18.27 -8.03 -8.56
N MET A 181 -19.28 -7.59 -7.80
CA MET A 181 -20.22 -6.55 -8.21
C MET A 181 -19.49 -5.25 -8.53
N LEU A 182 -18.57 -4.79 -7.68
CA LEU A 182 -17.79 -3.57 -7.93
C LEU A 182 -16.94 -3.67 -9.20
N TYR A 183 -16.35 -4.84 -9.47
CA TYR A 183 -15.55 -5.04 -10.67
C TYR A 183 -16.41 -5.07 -11.94
N GLN A 184 -17.57 -5.72 -11.90
CA GLN A 184 -18.56 -5.69 -12.98
C GLN A 184 -19.14 -4.27 -13.18
N ARG A 185 -19.33 -3.50 -12.10
CA ARG A 185 -19.67 -2.08 -12.15
C ARG A 185 -18.57 -1.29 -12.87
N ALA A 186 -17.30 -1.56 -12.63
CA ALA A 186 -16.20 -0.96 -13.38
C ALA A 186 -16.10 -1.46 -14.85
N GLY A 187 -16.97 -2.40 -15.26
CA GLY A 187 -17.03 -2.99 -16.60
C GLY A 187 -16.06 -4.13 -16.83
N GLY A 188 -15.41 -4.62 -15.77
CA GLY A 188 -14.70 -5.88 -15.78
C GLY A 188 -15.63 -7.05 -16.09
N VAL A 189 -15.10 -8.05 -16.79
CA VAL A 189 -15.82 -9.28 -17.12
C VAL A 189 -15.24 -10.39 -16.25
N LEU A 190 -16.09 -11.18 -15.60
CA LEU A 190 -15.68 -12.33 -14.79
C LEU A 190 -16.59 -13.50 -15.13
N ASN A 191 -15.98 -14.67 -15.30
CA ASN A 191 -16.76 -15.89 -15.38
C ASN A 191 -17.33 -16.20 -13.99
N HIS A 192 -18.64 -16.44 -13.94
CA HIS A 192 -19.26 -16.92 -12.72
C HIS A 192 -18.81 -18.35 -12.43
N LEU A 193 -18.43 -18.61 -11.18
CA LEU A 193 -18.08 -19.91 -10.65
C LEU A 193 -19.00 -20.17 -9.46
N GLU A 194 -20.03 -21.00 -9.65
CA GLU A 194 -21.03 -21.28 -8.61
C GLU A 194 -20.41 -21.81 -7.31
N GLU A 195 -19.30 -22.56 -7.40
CA GLU A 195 -18.60 -23.13 -6.25
C GLU A 195 -17.30 -22.40 -5.87
N TRP A 196 -17.14 -21.12 -6.23
CA TRP A 196 -15.97 -20.38 -5.78
C TRP A 196 -16.01 -20.16 -4.26
N ARG A 197 -14.97 -20.62 -3.56
CA ARG A 197 -14.89 -20.55 -2.08
C ARG A 197 -13.74 -19.67 -1.59
N LEU A 198 -12.52 -20.00 -2.03
CA LEU A 198 -11.29 -19.37 -1.57
C LEU A 198 -10.31 -19.14 -2.73
N PRO A 199 -9.42 -18.15 -2.64
CA PRO A 199 -8.22 -18.06 -3.48
C PRO A 199 -7.33 -19.29 -3.30
N GLN A 200 -6.62 -19.71 -4.35
CA GLN A 200 -5.76 -20.91 -4.35
C GLN A 200 -4.32 -20.59 -4.74
N ARG A 201 -3.81 -19.42 -4.33
CA ARG A 201 -2.46 -18.99 -4.68
C ARG A 201 -1.41 -19.90 -4.04
N GLN A 202 -0.44 -20.32 -4.85
CA GLN A 202 0.71 -21.11 -4.39
C GLN A 202 2.01 -20.32 -4.50
N ASN A 203 2.90 -20.51 -3.54
CA ASN A 203 4.24 -19.95 -3.52
C ASN A 203 5.14 -20.73 -4.49
N ARG A 204 5.62 -20.04 -5.52
CA ARG A 204 6.49 -20.62 -6.56
C ARG A 204 7.79 -21.19 -5.99
N VAL A 205 8.39 -20.55 -4.97
CA VAL A 205 9.63 -21.03 -4.34
C VAL A 205 9.40 -22.34 -3.59
N LYS A 206 8.33 -22.44 -2.80
CA LYS A 206 7.97 -23.70 -2.11
C LYS A 206 7.66 -24.81 -3.10
N MET A 207 6.88 -24.48 -4.14
CA MET A 207 6.55 -25.39 -5.23
C MET A 207 7.83 -25.90 -5.93
N PHE A 208 8.79 -25.03 -6.23
CA PHE A 208 10.07 -25.43 -6.83
C PHE A 208 10.94 -26.27 -5.91
N LYS A 209 11.01 -25.92 -4.62
CA LYS A 209 11.76 -26.69 -3.62
C LYS A 209 11.20 -28.10 -3.43
N ALA A 210 9.88 -28.26 -3.53
CA ALA A 210 9.24 -29.57 -3.40
C ALA A 210 9.44 -30.46 -4.64
N GLY A 211 9.63 -29.88 -5.82
CA GLY A 211 9.79 -30.61 -7.07
C GLY A 211 8.45 -30.93 -7.76
N ALA A 212 8.52 -31.19 -9.07
CA ALA A 212 7.35 -31.43 -9.91
C ALA A 212 6.59 -32.70 -9.50
N ASP A 213 7.32 -33.80 -9.27
CA ASP A 213 6.70 -35.11 -8.97
C ASP A 213 5.92 -35.08 -7.65
N ALA A 214 6.50 -34.47 -6.61
CA ALA A 214 5.80 -34.31 -5.33
C ALA A 214 4.53 -33.47 -5.50
N TRP A 215 4.61 -32.37 -6.25
CA TRP A 215 3.47 -31.51 -6.51
C TRP A 215 2.35 -32.24 -7.27
N VAL A 216 2.70 -32.97 -8.33
CA VAL A 216 1.74 -33.73 -9.14
C VAL A 216 1.07 -34.81 -8.28
N ASN A 217 1.85 -35.60 -7.54
CA ASN A 217 1.34 -36.70 -6.73
C ASN A 217 0.39 -36.22 -5.62
N ASP A 218 0.72 -35.12 -4.96
CA ASP A 218 -0.16 -34.55 -3.95
C ASP A 218 -1.49 -34.07 -4.56
N HIS A 219 -1.43 -33.36 -5.70
CA HIS A 219 -2.62 -32.82 -6.34
C HIS A 219 -3.49 -33.90 -6.97
N LEU A 220 -2.91 -35.02 -7.43
CA LEU A 220 -3.68 -36.20 -7.84
C LEU A 220 -4.64 -36.65 -6.72
N ALA A 221 -4.21 -36.57 -5.46
CA ALA A 221 -5.01 -36.97 -4.30
C ALA A 221 -5.98 -35.89 -3.81
N TRP A 222 -5.69 -34.60 -4.02
CA TRP A 222 -6.44 -33.48 -3.44
C TRP A 222 -7.54 -32.91 -4.34
N LEU A 223 -7.47 -33.15 -5.64
CA LEU A 223 -8.37 -32.55 -6.61
C LEU A 223 -9.66 -33.37 -6.82
N ASP A 224 -10.72 -32.65 -7.19
CA ASP A 224 -12.00 -33.22 -7.61
C ASP A 224 -12.00 -33.39 -9.13
N TRP A 225 -11.57 -34.57 -9.58
CA TRP A 225 -11.46 -34.89 -11.00
C TRP A 225 -12.79 -34.95 -11.75
N ASN A 226 -13.92 -35.07 -11.05
CA ASN A 226 -15.23 -35.10 -11.67
C ASN A 226 -15.67 -33.71 -12.11
N LYS A 227 -15.15 -32.67 -11.45
CA LYS A 227 -15.44 -31.26 -11.76
C LYS A 227 -14.39 -30.61 -12.66
N MET A 228 -13.27 -31.30 -12.90
CA MET A 228 -12.18 -30.81 -13.75
C MET A 228 -12.34 -31.33 -15.18
N GLN A 229 -12.47 -30.41 -16.12
CA GLN A 229 -12.69 -30.68 -17.55
C GLN A 229 -11.70 -29.87 -18.39
N PHE A 230 -11.44 -30.33 -19.61
CA PHE A 230 -10.71 -29.54 -20.60
C PHE A 230 -11.55 -28.38 -21.13
N ALA A 231 -10.91 -27.45 -21.83
CA ALA A 231 -11.56 -26.29 -22.45
C ALA A 231 -12.46 -26.64 -23.65
N ASP A 232 -12.74 -27.92 -23.90
CA ASP A 232 -13.74 -28.41 -24.85
C ASP A 232 -14.86 -29.18 -24.13
N GLY A 233 -14.80 -29.22 -22.79
CA GLY A 233 -15.75 -29.87 -21.91
C GLY A 233 -15.50 -31.35 -21.68
N SER A 234 -14.49 -31.93 -22.35
CA SER A 234 -14.19 -33.35 -22.18
C SER A 234 -13.64 -33.65 -20.78
N PRO A 235 -14.04 -34.78 -20.17
CA PRO A 235 -13.52 -35.19 -18.87
C PRO A 235 -12.05 -35.62 -18.98
N ILE A 236 -11.30 -35.44 -17.90
CA ILE A 236 -9.89 -35.83 -17.87
C ILE A 236 -9.76 -37.31 -17.53
N ASN A 237 -9.36 -38.12 -18.51
CA ASN A 237 -9.13 -39.56 -18.34
C ASN A 237 -8.10 -39.83 -17.23
N PRO A 238 -8.36 -40.77 -16.30
CA PRO A 238 -7.39 -41.21 -15.29
C PRO A 238 -5.94 -41.39 -15.78
N ALA A 239 -5.74 -41.93 -16.98
CA ALA A 239 -4.41 -42.16 -17.55
C ALA A 239 -3.65 -40.84 -17.88
N ASP A 240 -4.37 -39.75 -18.13
CA ASP A 240 -3.81 -38.46 -18.53
C ASP A 240 -3.59 -37.49 -17.35
N ARG A 241 -4.18 -37.77 -16.18
CA ARG A 241 -4.21 -36.85 -15.03
C ARG A 241 -2.84 -36.35 -14.60
N ALA A 242 -1.85 -37.25 -14.51
CA ALA A 242 -0.48 -36.90 -14.13
C ALA A 242 0.19 -35.99 -15.17
N ARG A 243 0.00 -36.28 -16.47
CA ARG A 243 0.51 -35.47 -17.58
C ARG A 243 -0.10 -34.07 -17.57
N VAL A 244 -1.43 -33.99 -17.39
CA VAL A 244 -2.15 -32.72 -17.29
C VAL A 244 -1.63 -31.86 -16.14
N LEU A 245 -1.45 -32.44 -14.96
CA LEU A 245 -0.89 -31.72 -13.82
C LEU A 245 0.56 -31.29 -14.03
N SER A 246 1.37 -32.09 -14.74
CA SER A 246 2.72 -31.67 -15.14
C SER A 246 2.69 -30.43 -16.03
N GLU A 247 1.73 -30.32 -16.97
CA GLU A 247 1.56 -29.10 -17.77
C GLU A 247 1.09 -27.91 -16.92
N VAL A 248 0.14 -28.11 -16.01
CA VAL A 248 -0.27 -27.07 -15.05
C VAL A 248 0.91 -26.59 -14.21
N TYR A 249 1.74 -27.52 -13.71
CA TYR A 249 2.96 -27.20 -12.97
C TYR A 249 3.92 -26.34 -13.81
N LYS A 250 4.13 -26.67 -15.09
CA LYS A 250 4.96 -25.85 -16.01
C LYS A 250 4.37 -24.46 -16.22
N THR A 251 3.05 -24.34 -16.38
CA THR A 251 2.36 -23.05 -16.46
C THR A 251 2.55 -22.24 -15.19
N MET A 252 2.31 -22.80 -14.01
CA MET A 252 2.51 -22.12 -12.73
C MET A 252 3.99 -21.76 -12.50
N LYS A 253 4.91 -22.63 -12.94
CA LYS A 253 6.36 -22.42 -12.89
C LYS A 253 6.79 -21.23 -13.72
N THR A 254 6.19 -21.02 -14.89
CA THR A 254 6.53 -19.92 -15.80
C THR A 254 5.66 -18.68 -15.58
N GLY A 255 4.71 -18.71 -14.64
CA GLY A 255 3.77 -17.60 -14.46
C GLY A 255 2.76 -17.47 -15.62
N GLY A 256 2.59 -18.52 -16.42
CA GLY A 256 1.74 -18.52 -17.61
C GLY A 256 2.48 -18.23 -18.91
N ASP A 257 3.75 -17.79 -18.87
CA ASP A 257 4.49 -17.37 -20.06
C ASP A 257 4.70 -18.50 -21.07
N ILE A 258 4.73 -19.76 -20.61
CA ILE A 258 4.83 -20.93 -21.49
C ILE A 258 3.64 -21.07 -22.46
N ASN A 259 2.51 -20.45 -22.15
CA ASN A 259 1.30 -20.50 -22.97
C ASN A 259 1.22 -19.32 -23.97
N ILE A 260 2.21 -18.43 -23.99
CA ILE A 260 2.27 -17.31 -24.95
C ILE A 260 2.59 -17.87 -26.34
N LYS A 261 1.62 -17.81 -27.25
CA LYS A 261 1.82 -18.20 -28.65
C LYS A 261 2.41 -17.02 -29.44
N PRO A 262 3.32 -17.27 -30.40
CA PRO A 262 3.82 -16.21 -31.30
C PRO A 262 2.67 -15.42 -31.94
N GLY A 263 2.73 -14.09 -31.89
CA GLY A 263 1.69 -13.20 -32.40
C GLY A 263 0.51 -12.93 -31.44
N GLN A 264 0.47 -13.56 -30.26
CA GLN A 264 -0.55 -13.26 -29.24
C GLN A 264 -0.03 -12.24 -28.21
N TYR A 265 -0.80 -11.18 -27.98
CA TYR A 265 -0.57 -10.22 -26.90
C TYR A 265 -1.38 -10.64 -25.66
N ARG A 266 -0.70 -10.85 -24.53
CA ARG A 266 -1.33 -11.10 -23.23
C ARG A 266 -1.43 -9.77 -22.47
N GLY A 267 -2.61 -9.16 -22.49
CA GLY A 267 -2.91 -7.94 -21.72
C GLY A 267 -3.14 -8.20 -20.23
N PHE A 268 -3.30 -7.13 -19.46
CA PHE A 268 -3.68 -7.18 -18.05
C PHE A 268 -5.01 -7.93 -17.88
N GLY A 269 -5.00 -8.96 -17.02
CA GLY A 269 -6.16 -9.81 -16.75
C GLY A 269 -6.17 -11.16 -17.48
N GLY A 270 -5.44 -11.30 -18.60
CA GLY A 270 -5.49 -12.46 -19.50
C GLY A 270 -4.80 -13.73 -18.99
N GLY A 271 -5.05 -14.15 -17.75
CA GLY A 271 -4.31 -15.25 -17.16
C GLY A 271 -4.79 -15.85 -15.83
N GLY A 272 -6.02 -15.58 -15.37
CA GLY A 272 -6.47 -16.31 -14.17
C GLY A 272 -7.78 -15.88 -13.49
N LEU A 273 -8.45 -14.80 -13.92
CA LEU A 273 -9.83 -14.51 -13.48
C LEU A 273 -10.84 -14.64 -14.62
N ASP A 274 -10.42 -14.32 -15.83
CA ASP A 274 -11.22 -14.44 -17.06
C ASP A 274 -11.27 -15.89 -17.57
N ASP A 275 -10.43 -16.77 -17.03
CA ASP A 275 -10.37 -18.20 -17.35
C ASP A 275 -11.05 -18.99 -16.22
N HIS A 276 -11.75 -20.08 -16.57
CA HIS A 276 -12.35 -20.97 -15.57
C HIS A 276 -11.29 -21.52 -14.61
N ARG A 277 -11.63 -21.63 -13.32
CA ARG A 277 -10.74 -22.23 -12.32
C ARG A 277 -10.53 -23.70 -12.67
N PHE A 278 -9.33 -24.04 -13.15
CA PHE A 278 -9.00 -25.41 -13.53
C PHE A 278 -8.78 -26.34 -12.33
N LEU A 279 -8.10 -25.87 -11.27
CA LEU A 279 -7.85 -26.69 -10.07
C LEU A 279 -9.02 -26.58 -9.09
N ILE A 280 -9.74 -27.68 -8.90
CA ILE A 280 -10.88 -27.75 -7.96
C ILE A 280 -10.52 -28.75 -6.86
N TYR A 281 -10.47 -28.30 -5.61
CA TYR A 281 -10.21 -29.17 -4.47
C TYR A 281 -11.49 -29.88 -4.02
N LYS A 282 -11.39 -31.18 -3.73
CA LYS A 282 -12.55 -32.00 -3.35
C LYS A 282 -13.17 -31.62 -2.01
N ASN A 283 -12.39 -31.14 -1.05
CA ASN A 283 -12.85 -30.76 0.28
C ASN A 283 -11.92 -29.76 0.98
N ALA A 284 -12.35 -29.27 2.14
CA ALA A 284 -11.59 -28.34 2.96
C ALA A 284 -10.22 -28.89 3.36
N ASP A 285 -10.12 -30.16 3.74
CA ASP A 285 -8.85 -30.80 4.13
C ASP A 285 -7.82 -30.79 2.99
N SER A 286 -8.28 -31.02 1.76
CA SER A 286 -7.43 -31.01 0.57
C SER A 286 -6.92 -29.60 0.27
N TRP A 287 -7.78 -28.59 0.40
CA TRP A 287 -7.37 -27.19 0.26
C TRP A 287 -6.39 -26.78 1.37
N LEU A 288 -6.66 -27.15 2.63
CA LEU A 288 -5.81 -26.84 3.78
C LEU A 288 -4.44 -27.53 3.65
N ALA A 289 -4.39 -28.79 3.22
CA ALA A 289 -3.15 -29.51 2.97
C ALA A 289 -2.32 -28.86 1.85
N ALA A 290 -2.97 -28.50 0.74
CA ALA A 290 -2.32 -27.79 -0.36
C ALA A 290 -1.80 -26.42 0.07
N HIS A 291 -2.59 -25.66 0.83
CA HIS A 291 -2.18 -24.36 1.35
C HIS A 291 -1.02 -24.47 2.35
N ALA A 292 -1.04 -25.47 3.23
CA ALA A 292 0.05 -25.70 4.19
C ALA A 292 1.38 -26.02 3.48
N LYS A 293 1.35 -26.89 2.46
CA LYS A 293 2.55 -27.34 1.75
C LYS A 293 3.04 -26.32 0.72
N TYR A 294 2.13 -25.76 -0.09
CA TYR A 294 2.46 -24.92 -1.24
C TYR A 294 2.04 -23.46 -1.10
N GLY A 295 1.16 -23.11 -0.17
CA GLY A 295 0.68 -21.75 0.03
C GLY A 295 1.63 -20.84 0.79
N ASP A 296 1.26 -19.56 0.84
CA ASP A 296 1.89 -18.54 1.66
C ASP A 296 0.91 -18.01 2.69
N GLY A 297 1.33 -17.95 3.95
CA GLY A 297 0.62 -17.19 4.97
C GLY A 297 -0.20 -18.12 5.84
N SER A 298 -1.12 -17.50 6.57
CA SER A 298 -2.31 -18.13 7.10
C SER A 298 -3.45 -18.06 6.06
N VAL A 299 -4.55 -18.74 6.34
CA VAL A 299 -5.80 -18.60 5.57
C VAL A 299 -6.24 -17.14 5.52
N TYR A 300 -6.21 -16.44 6.65
CA TYR A 300 -6.51 -15.02 6.74
C TYR A 300 -5.63 -14.16 5.83
N ASP A 301 -4.32 -14.41 5.81
CA ASP A 301 -3.40 -13.67 4.92
C ASP A 301 -3.77 -13.84 3.44
N THR A 302 -4.18 -15.06 3.07
CA THR A 302 -4.59 -15.38 1.70
C THR A 302 -5.91 -14.69 1.33
N MET A 303 -6.86 -14.67 2.26
CA MET A 303 -8.14 -13.98 2.11
C MET A 303 -7.93 -12.46 1.97
N MET A 304 -7.15 -11.83 2.85
CA MET A 304 -6.85 -10.40 2.76
C MET A 304 -6.08 -10.04 1.50
N GLN A 305 -5.11 -10.85 1.08
CA GLN A 305 -4.39 -10.63 -0.16
C GLN A 305 -5.31 -10.70 -1.40
N HIS A 306 -6.32 -11.58 -1.37
CA HIS A 306 -7.32 -11.63 -2.43
C HIS A 306 -8.16 -10.34 -2.47
N VAL A 307 -8.57 -9.82 -1.32
CA VAL A 307 -9.27 -8.52 -1.22
C VAL A 307 -8.41 -7.39 -1.79
N GLU A 308 -7.14 -7.28 -1.39
CA GLU A 308 -6.19 -6.27 -1.91
C GLU A 308 -5.99 -6.40 -3.43
N THR A 309 -5.94 -7.63 -3.95
CA THR A 309 -5.80 -7.90 -5.39
C THR A 309 -7.07 -7.51 -6.16
N MET A 310 -8.24 -7.83 -5.61
CA MET A 310 -9.53 -7.52 -6.20
C MET A 310 -9.77 -6.01 -6.21
N ALA A 311 -9.52 -5.32 -5.10
CA ALA A 311 -9.61 -3.88 -4.98
C ALA A 311 -8.70 -3.15 -5.98
N ARG A 312 -7.46 -3.62 -6.17
CA ARG A 312 -6.54 -3.08 -7.18
C ARG A 312 -7.09 -3.26 -8.59
N ARG A 313 -7.68 -4.41 -8.91
CA ARG A 313 -8.30 -4.64 -10.24
C ARG A 313 -9.50 -3.71 -10.47
N ILE A 314 -10.34 -3.52 -9.46
CA ILE A 314 -11.45 -2.56 -9.49
C ILE A 314 -10.89 -1.16 -9.74
N GLY A 315 -9.90 -0.73 -8.97
CA GLY A 315 -9.30 0.60 -9.13
C GLY A 315 -8.67 0.82 -10.49
N ILE A 316 -7.99 -0.19 -11.05
CA ILE A 316 -7.43 -0.13 -12.40
C ILE A 316 -8.54 0.00 -13.46
N ALA A 317 -9.61 -0.79 -13.33
CA ALA A 317 -10.74 -0.73 -14.25
C ALA A 317 -11.51 0.60 -14.15
N GLN A 318 -11.60 1.21 -12.97
CA GLN A 318 -12.21 2.54 -12.81
C GLN A 318 -11.31 3.67 -13.35
N ALA A 319 -9.99 3.58 -13.15
CA ALA A 319 -9.05 4.61 -13.58
C ALA A 319 -8.76 4.59 -15.09
N PHE A 320 -8.62 3.41 -15.70
CA PHE A 320 -8.24 3.22 -17.10
C PHE A 320 -9.33 2.58 -17.97
N GLY A 321 -10.52 2.38 -17.41
CA GLY A 321 -11.60 1.68 -18.07
C GLY A 321 -11.43 0.14 -18.06
N PRO A 322 -12.45 -0.59 -18.56
CA PRO A 322 -12.48 -2.06 -18.59
C PRO A 322 -11.31 -2.74 -19.30
N LYS A 323 -10.66 -2.04 -20.23
CA LYS A 323 -9.49 -2.51 -20.98
C LYS A 323 -8.30 -1.59 -20.68
N PRO A 324 -7.56 -1.81 -19.57
CA PRO A 324 -6.64 -0.82 -19.03
C PRO A 324 -5.51 -0.40 -19.97
N GLU A 325 -4.94 -1.32 -20.76
CA GLU A 325 -3.92 -0.95 -21.75
C GLU A 325 -4.48 -0.09 -22.86
N LEU A 326 -5.66 -0.43 -23.38
CA LEU A 326 -6.32 0.40 -24.40
C LEU A 326 -6.65 1.77 -23.81
N GLY A 327 -7.15 1.80 -22.57
CA GLY A 327 -7.44 3.05 -21.88
C GLY A 327 -6.19 3.91 -21.69
N LEU A 328 -5.06 3.33 -21.29
CA LEU A 328 -3.80 4.06 -21.20
C LEU A 328 -3.42 4.70 -22.53
N GLU A 329 -3.47 3.96 -23.64
CA GLU A 329 -3.14 4.52 -24.96
C GLU A 329 -4.14 5.61 -25.38
N GLN A 330 -5.44 5.41 -25.14
CA GLN A 330 -6.47 6.41 -25.40
C GLN A 330 -6.24 7.69 -24.59
N MET A 331 -5.90 7.56 -23.31
CA MET A 331 -5.57 8.68 -22.42
C MET A 331 -4.36 9.45 -22.93
N ILE A 332 -3.29 8.74 -23.32
CA ILE A 332 -2.09 9.36 -23.89
C ILE A 332 -2.43 10.09 -25.20
N SER A 333 -3.25 9.49 -26.07
CA SER A 333 -3.70 10.13 -27.31
C SER A 333 -4.54 11.39 -27.05
N ASN A 334 -5.48 11.33 -26.11
CA ASN A 334 -6.32 12.47 -25.71
C ASN A 334 -5.47 13.62 -25.16
N MET A 335 -4.56 13.30 -24.24
CA MET A 335 -3.62 14.25 -23.65
C MET A 335 -2.71 14.91 -24.71
N ARG A 336 -2.11 14.11 -25.61
CA ARG A 336 -1.27 14.62 -26.70
C ARG A 336 -2.07 15.52 -27.65
N ARG A 337 -3.33 15.21 -27.91
CA ARG A 337 -4.21 16.04 -28.72
C ARG A 337 -4.47 17.39 -28.05
N VAL A 338 -4.82 17.42 -26.76
CA VAL A 338 -4.98 18.68 -26.01
C VAL A 338 -3.71 19.52 -26.02
N ALA A 339 -2.52 18.90 -25.88
CA ALA A 339 -1.25 19.60 -26.01
C ALA A 339 -1.03 20.17 -27.42
N ALA A 340 -1.29 19.38 -28.46
CA ALA A 340 -1.10 19.80 -29.84
C ALA A 340 -2.05 20.94 -30.23
N ASP A 341 -3.32 20.88 -29.81
CA ASP A 341 -4.30 21.93 -30.04
C ASP A 341 -3.84 23.25 -29.35
N ALA A 342 -3.31 23.15 -28.14
CA ALA A 342 -2.80 24.31 -27.39
C ALA A 342 -1.51 24.90 -27.96
N ASP A 343 -0.54 24.08 -28.36
CA ASP A 343 0.68 24.55 -29.05
C ASP A 343 0.32 25.24 -30.37
N SER A 344 -0.67 24.72 -31.10
CA SER A 344 -1.14 25.33 -32.35
C SER A 344 -1.80 26.69 -32.14
N ALA A 345 -2.46 26.87 -30.98
CA ALA A 345 -3.12 28.13 -30.60
C ALA A 345 -2.20 29.12 -29.87
N ALA A 346 -1.02 28.69 -29.42
CA ALA A 346 -0.14 29.49 -28.58
C ALA A 346 0.57 30.59 -29.40
N THR A 347 0.50 31.82 -28.92
CA THR A 347 1.21 32.98 -29.51
C THR A 347 2.61 33.19 -28.91
N ALA A 348 2.93 32.51 -27.81
CA ALA A 348 4.24 32.50 -27.15
C ALA A 348 4.50 31.11 -26.53
N PRO A 349 5.77 30.67 -26.40
CA PRO A 349 6.08 29.38 -25.81
C PRO A 349 5.63 29.35 -24.34
N PRO A 350 4.93 28.29 -23.91
CA PRO A 350 4.60 28.12 -22.50
C PRO A 350 5.87 28.02 -21.66
N LYS A 351 5.74 28.33 -20.37
CA LYS A 351 6.81 28.14 -19.40
C LYS A 351 6.47 26.95 -18.53
N ASN A 352 7.46 26.11 -18.25
CA ASN A 352 7.30 25.01 -17.30
C ASN A 352 7.18 25.54 -15.86
N ALA A 353 7.04 24.64 -14.89
CA ALA A 353 6.92 24.99 -13.46
C ALA A 353 8.09 25.83 -12.90
N LEU A 354 9.25 25.86 -13.58
CA LEU A 354 10.43 26.64 -13.22
C LEU A 354 10.55 27.96 -14.00
N GLY A 355 9.55 28.31 -14.82
CA GLY A 355 9.58 29.52 -15.64
C GLY A 355 10.42 29.40 -16.91
N ILE A 356 10.91 28.21 -17.25
CA ILE A 356 11.76 27.96 -18.42
C ILE A 356 10.86 27.72 -19.64
N PRO A 357 11.10 28.40 -20.79
CA PRO A 357 10.35 28.15 -22.03
C PRO A 357 10.37 26.68 -22.45
N THR A 358 9.22 26.16 -22.88
CA THR A 358 9.02 24.77 -23.34
C THR A 358 7.84 24.73 -24.34
N THR A 359 7.37 23.54 -24.71
CA THR A 359 6.14 23.32 -25.48
C THR A 359 5.15 22.46 -24.67
N TYR A 360 3.85 22.57 -24.95
CA TYR A 360 2.88 21.68 -24.32
C TYR A 360 3.10 20.22 -24.74
N ARG A 361 3.59 19.98 -25.96
CA ARG A 361 4.00 18.65 -26.43
C ARG A 361 5.16 18.05 -25.64
N ASP A 362 6.16 18.84 -25.24
CA ASP A 362 7.27 18.35 -24.41
C ASP A 362 6.77 17.95 -23.01
N GLU A 363 5.89 18.74 -22.42
CA GLU A 363 5.26 18.40 -21.14
C GLU A 363 4.36 17.16 -21.26
N ALA A 364 3.64 17.00 -22.37
CA ALA A 364 2.88 15.80 -22.68
C ALA A 364 3.78 14.56 -22.86
N ALA A 365 4.97 14.70 -23.45
CA ALA A 365 5.93 13.60 -23.57
C ALA A 365 6.47 13.15 -22.20
N LYS A 366 6.78 14.08 -21.30
CA LYS A 366 7.17 13.76 -19.92
C LYS A 366 6.03 13.08 -19.15
N ALA A 367 4.81 13.61 -19.29
CA ALA A 367 3.60 13.05 -18.70
C ALA A 367 3.32 11.63 -19.20
N GLU A 368 3.50 11.38 -20.49
CA GLU A 368 3.38 10.05 -21.08
C GLU A 368 4.40 9.08 -20.49
N ASN A 369 5.67 9.45 -20.42
CA ASN A 369 6.71 8.59 -19.83
C ASN A 369 6.33 8.24 -18.38
N PHE A 370 5.91 9.23 -17.59
CA PHE A 370 5.42 9.02 -16.23
C PHE A 370 4.22 8.06 -16.19
N LEU A 371 3.19 8.27 -17.02
CA LEU A 371 1.98 7.44 -17.05
C LEU A 371 2.31 5.99 -17.44
N ARG A 372 3.16 5.79 -18.45
CA ARG A 372 3.60 4.45 -18.89
C ARG A 372 4.37 3.74 -17.78
N ASP A 373 5.32 4.41 -17.15
CA ASP A 373 6.12 3.85 -16.06
C ASP A 373 5.26 3.56 -14.82
N ALA A 374 4.38 4.49 -14.45
CA ALA A 374 3.47 4.33 -13.31
C ALA A 374 2.47 3.21 -13.55
N PHE A 375 1.91 3.12 -14.75
CA PHE A 375 1.06 2.01 -15.18
C PHE A 375 1.83 0.68 -15.10
N GLN A 376 3.07 0.65 -15.57
CA GLN A 376 3.91 -0.55 -15.49
C GLN A 376 4.14 -1.00 -14.03
N VAL A 377 4.43 -0.06 -13.13
CA VAL A 377 4.65 -0.36 -11.70
C VAL A 377 3.35 -0.80 -11.00
N LYS A 378 2.23 -0.10 -11.23
CA LYS A 378 0.98 -0.29 -10.47
C LYS A 378 0.06 -1.37 -11.05
N VAL A 379 0.08 -1.56 -12.37
CA VAL A 379 -0.79 -2.49 -13.10
C VAL A 379 -0.07 -3.80 -13.41
N LYS A 380 1.14 -3.74 -13.98
CA LYS A 380 1.88 -4.95 -14.40
C LYS A 380 2.63 -5.65 -13.26
N GLY A 381 2.58 -5.12 -12.03
CA GLY A 381 2.98 -5.83 -10.82
C GLY A 381 4.49 -6.13 -10.71
N MET A 382 5.34 -5.19 -11.13
CA MET A 382 6.81 -5.36 -11.10
C MET A 382 7.42 -5.51 -9.71
N ASN A 383 6.64 -5.50 -8.63
CA ASN A 383 7.12 -5.89 -7.29
C ASN A 383 7.22 -7.42 -7.11
N ALA A 384 6.73 -8.23 -8.05
CA ALA A 384 6.97 -9.67 -8.05
C ALA A 384 8.44 -9.96 -8.42
N PRO A 385 9.20 -10.70 -7.60
CA PRO A 385 10.61 -11.00 -7.89
C PRO A 385 10.78 -11.70 -9.23
N GLU A 386 11.80 -11.32 -10.00
CA GLU A 386 12.25 -12.15 -11.12
C GLU A 386 12.81 -13.47 -10.58
N ASN A 387 12.25 -14.58 -11.03
CA ASN A 387 12.66 -15.91 -10.60
C ASN A 387 13.86 -16.38 -11.44
N GLY A 388 15.05 -15.94 -11.06
CA GLY A 388 16.35 -16.41 -11.58
C GLY A 388 17.32 -16.73 -10.45
N SER A 389 18.53 -17.24 -10.75
CA SER A 389 19.59 -17.48 -9.75
C SER A 389 20.02 -16.22 -8.99
N ALA A 390 19.87 -15.04 -9.60
CA ALA A 390 20.05 -13.73 -8.96
C ALA A 390 19.04 -13.47 -7.81
N SER A 391 17.92 -14.20 -7.74
CA SER A 391 16.88 -14.01 -6.71
C SER A 391 17.33 -14.40 -5.30
N ILE A 392 18.32 -15.29 -5.15
CA ILE A 392 18.85 -15.65 -3.83
C ILE A 392 19.68 -14.49 -3.26
N ALA A 393 20.64 -13.97 -4.03
CA ALA A 393 21.44 -12.82 -3.64
C ALA A 393 20.57 -11.57 -3.46
N ALA A 394 19.59 -11.37 -4.34
CA ALA A 394 18.62 -10.28 -4.21
C ALA A 394 17.72 -10.44 -2.98
N GLY A 395 17.30 -11.66 -2.64
CA GLY A 395 16.54 -11.95 -1.42
C GLY A 395 17.34 -11.71 -0.15
N LEU A 396 18.66 -11.98 -0.17
CA LEU A 396 19.57 -11.63 0.93
C LEU A 396 19.73 -10.11 1.07
N LEU A 397 19.89 -9.38 -0.03
CA LEU A 397 19.94 -7.90 -0.02
C LEU A 397 18.60 -7.29 0.43
N ALA A 398 17.47 -7.91 0.05
CA ALA A 398 16.17 -7.49 0.52
C ALA A 398 16.01 -7.70 2.04
N GLY A 399 16.41 -8.88 2.54
CA GLY A 399 16.40 -9.16 3.98
C GLY A 399 17.36 -8.28 4.77
N SER A 400 18.54 -7.95 4.24
CA SER A 400 19.49 -7.07 4.92
C SER A 400 18.97 -5.64 5.06
N ARG A 401 18.29 -5.09 4.05
CA ARG A 401 17.57 -3.81 4.17
C ARG A 401 16.56 -3.81 5.29
N GLU A 402 15.73 -4.85 5.38
CA GLU A 402 14.69 -4.96 6.41
C GLU A 402 15.31 -4.98 7.81
N VAL A 403 16.39 -5.74 8.01
CA VAL A 403 17.16 -5.76 9.26
C VAL A 403 17.74 -4.37 9.56
N ILE A 404 18.40 -3.74 8.58
CA ILE A 404 19.00 -2.42 8.72
C ILE A 404 17.95 -1.37 9.12
N MET A 405 16.76 -1.39 8.50
CA MET A 405 15.70 -0.46 8.91
C MET A 405 15.14 -0.74 10.27
N SER A 406 14.97 -2.01 10.61
CA SER A 406 14.54 -2.40 11.95
C SER A 406 15.55 -1.94 13.00
N ALA A 407 16.82 -1.76 12.63
CA ALA A 407 17.84 -1.18 13.50
C ALA A 407 17.83 0.36 13.49
N THR A 408 17.46 1.04 12.41
CA THR A 408 17.61 2.51 12.30
C THR A 408 16.32 3.32 12.48
N LEU A 409 15.13 2.71 12.31
CA LEU A 409 13.85 3.43 12.30
C LEU A 409 13.08 3.39 13.62
N GLY A 410 13.66 2.88 14.71
CA GLY A 410 12.94 2.71 15.98
C GLY A 410 12.51 4.04 16.64
N SER A 411 13.20 5.15 16.34
CA SER A 411 12.84 6.49 16.85
C SER A 411 12.13 7.37 15.82
N VAL A 412 11.76 6.82 14.65
CA VAL A 412 11.25 7.61 13.52
C VAL A 412 9.93 8.32 13.85
N TYR A 413 9.14 7.74 14.75
CA TYR A 413 7.90 8.32 15.25
C TYR A 413 8.10 9.70 15.88
N LEU A 414 9.22 9.94 16.58
CA LEU A 414 9.47 11.22 17.24
C LEU A 414 9.58 12.39 16.26
N TYR A 415 10.01 12.13 15.02
CA TYR A 415 10.11 13.13 13.96
C TYR A 415 8.83 13.19 13.11
N GLN A 416 8.33 12.04 12.66
CA GLN A 416 7.15 12.02 11.79
C GLN A 416 5.88 12.39 12.54
N GLY A 417 5.74 11.92 13.78
CA GLY A 417 4.57 12.22 14.60
C GLY A 417 4.37 13.72 14.75
N THR A 418 5.45 14.46 15.02
CA THR A 418 5.40 15.92 15.14
C THR A 418 5.09 16.59 13.79
N GLN A 419 5.69 16.12 12.70
CA GLN A 419 5.43 16.64 11.35
C GLN A 419 3.98 16.45 10.91
N ASP A 420 3.44 15.24 11.09
CA ASP A 420 2.08 14.89 10.71
C ASP A 420 1.05 15.75 11.48
N PHE A 421 1.33 16.13 12.74
CA PHE A 421 0.48 17.10 13.46
C PHE A 421 0.46 18.48 12.81
N PHE A 422 1.60 18.98 12.34
CA PHE A 422 1.65 20.27 11.63
C PHE A 422 0.88 20.22 10.32
N THR A 423 1.14 19.20 9.50
CA THR A 423 0.49 19.06 8.20
C THR A 423 -1.01 18.81 8.36
N ALA A 424 -1.43 18.00 9.33
CA ALA A 424 -2.84 17.83 9.67
C ALA A 424 -3.48 19.15 10.13
N ALA A 425 -2.85 19.90 11.04
CA ALA A 425 -3.37 21.18 11.50
C ALA A 425 -3.53 22.20 10.35
N LEU A 426 -2.57 22.23 9.42
CA LEU A 426 -2.64 23.05 8.22
C LEU A 426 -3.83 22.64 7.34
N ARG A 427 -4.02 21.33 7.09
CA ARG A 427 -5.14 20.82 6.29
C ARG A 427 -6.49 21.10 6.95
N TYR A 428 -6.62 20.83 8.24
CA TYR A 428 -7.84 21.10 9.00
C TYR A 428 -8.20 22.57 8.98
N ARG A 429 -7.22 23.47 9.15
CA ARG A 429 -7.45 24.92 9.04
C ARG A 429 -7.95 25.31 7.64
N LEU A 430 -7.36 24.78 6.58
CA LEU A 430 -7.78 25.04 5.20
C LEU A 430 -9.18 24.50 4.89
N ALA A 431 -9.56 23.39 5.54
CA ALA A 431 -10.89 22.80 5.42
C ALA A 431 -11.94 23.44 6.36
N GLY A 432 -11.58 24.42 7.19
CA GLY A 432 -12.50 25.02 8.16
C GLY A 432 -12.82 24.13 9.36
N LEU A 433 -11.98 23.14 9.65
CA LEU A 433 -12.14 22.19 10.75
C LEU A 433 -11.44 22.67 12.04
N PRO A 434 -12.00 22.34 13.23
CA PRO A 434 -11.42 22.72 14.52
C PRO A 434 -10.17 21.90 14.87
N VAL A 435 -8.99 22.51 14.78
CA VAL A 435 -7.68 21.86 15.04
C VAL A 435 -7.58 21.26 16.46
N MET A 436 -8.08 21.95 17.49
CA MET A 436 -7.95 21.44 18.87
C MET A 436 -8.86 20.24 19.16
N LYS A 437 -10.01 20.14 18.49
CA LYS A 437 -10.92 18.99 18.59
C LYS A 437 -10.24 17.74 18.04
N SER A 438 -9.59 17.86 16.88
CA SER A 438 -8.92 16.74 16.21
C SER A 438 -7.75 16.18 17.00
N VAL A 439 -7.03 16.99 17.79
CA VAL A 439 -6.01 16.48 18.74
C VAL A 439 -6.65 15.55 19.78
N GLY A 440 -7.81 15.92 20.32
CA GLY A 440 -8.56 15.07 21.26
C GLY A 440 -9.02 13.76 20.63
N THR A 441 -9.56 13.82 19.40
CA THR A 441 -9.94 12.63 18.61
C THR A 441 -8.74 11.72 18.36
N TYR A 442 -7.61 12.29 17.94
CA TYR A 442 -6.36 11.56 17.75
C TYR A 442 -5.90 10.84 19.02
N LEU A 443 -5.89 11.53 20.17
CA LEU A 443 -5.46 10.93 21.44
C LEU A 443 -6.37 9.77 21.86
N LYS A 444 -7.68 9.87 21.64
CA LYS A 444 -8.64 8.77 21.90
C LYS A 444 -8.38 7.57 20.99
N MET A 445 -8.12 7.79 19.71
CA MET A 445 -7.77 6.72 18.76
C MET A 445 -6.44 6.07 19.10
N PHE A 446 -5.41 6.89 19.36
CA PHE A 446 -4.05 6.43 19.61
C PHE A 446 -3.93 5.66 20.92
N SER A 447 -4.64 6.09 21.97
CA SER A 447 -4.68 5.39 23.27
C SER A 447 -5.51 4.10 23.24
N GLY A 448 -6.36 3.91 22.22
CA GLY A 448 -7.28 2.77 22.13
C GLY A 448 -8.40 2.77 23.17
N VAL A 449 -8.64 3.91 23.83
CA VAL A 449 -9.72 4.08 24.82
C VAL A 449 -11.08 3.98 24.14
N ASP A 450 -11.23 4.57 22.95
CA ASP A 450 -12.44 4.45 22.14
C ASP A 450 -12.29 3.29 21.14
N LYS A 451 -13.03 2.21 21.37
CA LYS A 451 -13.04 1.03 20.50
C LYS A 451 -14.16 1.07 19.46
N ASP A 452 -15.18 1.90 19.67
CA ASP A 452 -16.39 1.92 18.85
C ASP A 452 -16.22 2.83 17.64
N LEU A 453 -15.51 3.95 17.80
CA LEU A 453 -15.24 4.88 16.70
C LEU A 453 -14.38 4.24 15.59
N PRO A 454 -13.22 3.60 15.86
CA PRO A 454 -12.44 2.94 14.81
C PRO A 454 -13.22 1.82 14.08
N ARG A 455 -14.05 1.07 14.82
CA ARG A 455 -14.90 0.01 14.25
C ARG A 455 -15.99 0.58 13.35
N THR A 456 -16.61 1.69 13.75
CA THR A 456 -17.59 2.39 12.94
C THR A 456 -16.98 2.88 11.64
N LEU A 457 -15.82 3.55 11.70
CA LEU A 457 -15.11 4.01 10.50
C LEU A 457 -14.74 2.84 9.58
N GLN A 458 -14.31 1.72 10.13
CA GLN A 458 -14.01 0.51 9.35
C GLN A 458 -15.25 -0.04 8.64
N ARG A 459 -16.41 -0.06 9.33
CA ARG A 459 -17.70 -0.45 8.74
C ARG A 459 -18.20 0.55 7.69
N ALA A 460 -17.82 1.81 7.81
CA ALA A 460 -18.05 2.86 6.82
C ALA A 460 -17.07 2.82 5.63
N GLY A 461 -16.17 1.83 5.57
CA GLY A 461 -15.26 1.62 4.45
C GLY A 461 -13.91 2.34 4.57
N PHE A 462 -13.53 2.87 5.75
CA PHE A 462 -12.18 3.40 5.97
C PHE A 462 -11.21 2.30 6.41
N ILE A 463 -9.98 2.30 5.87
CA ILE A 463 -8.99 1.25 6.16
C ILE A 463 -8.19 1.57 7.43
N ASN A 464 -8.22 0.66 8.40
CA ASN A 464 -7.32 0.72 9.56
C ASN A 464 -5.95 0.16 9.19
N LEU A 465 -4.97 1.04 8.93
CA LEU A 465 -3.63 0.63 8.54
C LEU A 465 -2.95 -0.25 9.62
N ALA A 466 -3.21 -0.02 10.91
CA ALA A 466 -2.63 -0.81 12.00
C ALA A 466 -3.12 -2.26 12.02
N GLN A 467 -4.28 -2.56 11.41
CA GLN A 467 -4.79 -3.93 11.28
C GLN A 467 -4.34 -4.62 9.98
N SER A 468 -3.58 -3.92 9.14
CA SER A 468 -3.01 -4.48 7.90
C SER A 468 -2.09 -5.65 8.20
N ARG A 469 -2.02 -6.59 7.25
CA ARG A 469 -1.18 -7.78 7.33
C ARG A 469 0.32 -7.46 7.44
N ILE A 470 0.74 -6.38 6.78
CA ILE A 470 2.11 -5.85 6.82
C ILE A 470 2.01 -4.39 7.26
N ALA A 471 2.86 -3.96 8.20
CA ALA A 471 3.00 -2.57 8.60
C ALA A 471 3.15 -1.66 7.38
N HIS A 472 2.17 -0.79 7.18
CA HIS A 472 2.13 0.15 6.07
C HIS A 472 3.25 1.20 6.19
N SER A 473 3.65 1.53 7.41
CA SER A 473 4.71 2.50 7.70
C SER A 473 6.03 2.14 7.04
N TYR A 474 6.38 0.85 6.91
CA TYR A 474 7.61 0.49 6.19
C TYR A 474 7.57 0.97 4.74
N THR A 475 6.48 0.68 4.03
CA THR A 475 6.28 1.12 2.64
C THR A 475 6.23 2.64 2.56
N ARG A 476 5.48 3.30 3.46
CA ARG A 476 5.37 4.77 3.55
C ARG A 476 6.73 5.47 3.67
N LEU A 477 7.70 4.87 4.34
CA LEU A 477 9.02 5.49 4.53
C LEU A 477 9.98 5.18 3.39
N THR A 478 9.97 3.94 2.96
CA THR A 478 11.00 3.42 2.05
C THR A 478 10.58 3.50 0.58
N GLY A 479 9.27 3.60 0.30
CA GLY A 479 8.74 3.43 -1.05
C GLY A 479 8.92 2.01 -1.58
N LEU A 480 9.13 1.04 -0.69
CA LEU A 480 9.34 -0.36 -1.00
C LEU A 480 8.45 -1.21 -0.10
N GLU A 481 7.75 -2.17 -0.69
CA GLU A 481 7.15 -3.25 0.11
C GLU A 481 8.28 -4.16 0.65
N PRO A 482 8.12 -4.76 1.84
CA PRO A 482 9.03 -5.80 2.31
C PRO A 482 9.08 -6.98 1.33
N GLN A 483 10.29 -7.42 0.96
CA GLN A 483 10.54 -8.48 -0.03
C GLN A 483 11.52 -9.56 0.46
N GLY A 484 12.07 -9.41 1.66
CA GLY A 484 12.98 -10.36 2.27
C GLY A 484 12.27 -11.63 2.75
N SER A 485 12.97 -12.41 3.57
CA SER A 485 12.38 -13.60 4.20
C SER A 485 11.23 -13.22 5.13
N ARG A 486 10.31 -14.17 5.42
CA ARG A 486 9.23 -13.92 6.40
C ARG A 486 9.75 -13.47 7.77
N PHE A 487 10.93 -13.95 8.16
CA PHE A 487 11.54 -13.56 9.42
C PHE A 487 11.91 -12.08 9.41
N THR A 488 12.64 -11.62 8.39
CA THR A 488 13.07 -10.22 8.25
C THR A 488 11.89 -9.27 8.03
N GLN A 489 10.85 -9.70 7.31
CA GLN A 489 9.61 -8.94 7.16
C GLN A 489 8.89 -8.74 8.49
N ARG A 490 8.74 -9.81 9.29
CA ARG A 490 8.12 -9.74 10.63
C ARG A 490 8.93 -8.91 11.61
N LEU A 491 10.25 -8.99 11.51
CA LEU A 491 11.15 -8.18 12.32
C LEU A 491 10.94 -6.68 12.04
N ALA A 492 10.92 -6.28 10.77
CA ALA A 492 10.62 -4.91 10.37
C ALA A 492 9.21 -4.48 10.81
N ASP A 493 8.20 -5.33 10.58
CA ASP A 493 6.81 -5.10 11.04
C ASP A 493 6.73 -4.89 12.56
N THR A 494 7.42 -5.73 13.33
CA THR A 494 7.46 -5.65 14.79
C THR A 494 8.08 -4.34 15.26
N VAL A 495 9.23 -3.96 14.69
CA VAL A 495 9.87 -2.69 15.08
C VAL A 495 9.00 -1.49 14.72
N MET A 496 8.37 -1.46 13.54
CA MET A 496 7.49 -0.34 13.12
C MET A 496 6.25 -0.19 14.02
N ARG A 497 5.72 -1.31 14.53
CA ARG A 497 4.60 -1.30 15.47
C ARG A 497 5.05 -0.94 16.88
N ALA A 498 6.18 -1.49 17.32
CA ALA A 498 6.74 -1.22 18.65
C ALA A 498 7.20 0.24 18.76
N SER A 499 7.75 0.85 17.71
CA SER A 499 8.12 2.27 17.67
C SER A 499 6.92 3.23 17.71
N LEU A 500 5.69 2.71 17.71
CA LEU A 500 4.42 3.44 17.60
C LEU A 500 4.17 4.11 16.23
N THR A 501 5.06 3.91 15.26
CA THR A 501 4.95 4.55 13.94
C THR A 501 3.71 4.07 13.18
N GLU A 502 3.44 2.75 13.19
CA GLU A 502 2.26 2.19 12.54
C GLU A 502 0.95 2.67 13.20
N TRP A 503 0.93 2.71 14.53
CA TRP A 503 -0.23 3.16 15.31
C TRP A 503 -0.53 4.64 15.09
N HIS A 504 0.51 5.47 15.02
CA HIS A 504 0.38 6.88 14.69
C HIS A 504 -0.22 7.08 13.31
N ALA A 505 0.35 6.44 12.27
CA ALA A 505 -0.14 6.57 10.90
C ALA A 505 -1.61 6.15 10.78
N ALA A 506 -2.00 5.03 11.41
CA ALA A 506 -3.39 4.58 11.44
C ALA A 506 -4.31 5.57 12.17
N SER A 507 -3.92 6.03 13.36
CA SER A 507 -4.71 6.94 14.19
C SER A 507 -4.89 8.30 13.52
N ALA A 508 -3.85 8.84 12.89
CA ALA A 508 -3.91 10.12 12.20
C ALA A 508 -4.83 10.07 10.97
N ARG A 509 -4.80 8.98 10.18
CA ARG A 509 -5.72 8.81 9.03
C ARG A 509 -7.17 8.62 9.48
N PHE A 510 -7.41 7.82 10.51
CA PHE A 510 -8.75 7.68 11.09
C PHE A 510 -9.26 8.96 11.72
N THR A 511 -8.38 9.76 12.34
CA THR A 511 -8.76 11.08 12.87
C THR A 511 -9.23 11.97 11.74
N THR A 512 -8.48 12.04 10.64
CA THR A 512 -8.91 12.81 9.46
C THR A 512 -10.25 12.30 8.91
N ALA A 513 -10.43 10.98 8.78
CA ALA A 513 -11.71 10.43 8.34
C ALA A 513 -12.87 10.81 9.29
N ALA A 514 -12.67 10.71 10.60
CA ALA A 514 -13.66 11.09 11.61
C ALA A 514 -14.00 12.58 11.58
N GLU A 515 -12.99 13.46 11.49
CA GLU A 515 -13.22 14.90 11.48
C GLU A 515 -13.94 15.36 10.21
N PHE A 516 -13.59 14.81 9.04
CA PHE A 516 -14.30 15.13 7.80
C PHE A 516 -15.72 14.56 7.78
N THR A 517 -15.93 13.29 8.14
CA THR A 517 -17.28 12.70 8.18
C THR A 517 -18.17 13.31 9.25
N GLY A 518 -17.59 13.71 10.39
CA GLY A 518 -18.26 14.50 11.42
C GLY A 518 -18.62 15.89 10.92
N ALA A 519 -17.71 16.57 10.22
CA ALA A 519 -17.99 17.87 9.62
C ALA A 519 -19.07 17.82 8.54
N LEU A 520 -19.14 16.76 7.73
CA LEU A 520 -20.25 16.56 6.79
C LEU A 520 -21.59 16.49 7.52
N ALA A 521 -21.66 15.85 8.70
CA ALA A 521 -22.88 15.84 9.50
C ALA A 521 -23.16 17.20 10.13
N ASP A 522 -22.15 17.83 10.75
CA ASP A 522 -22.27 19.14 11.39
C ASP A 522 -22.73 20.21 10.39
N TRP A 523 -22.26 20.15 9.14
CA TRP A 523 -22.59 21.11 8.09
C TRP A 523 -23.82 20.75 7.26
N ALA A 524 -24.49 19.62 7.49
CA ALA A 524 -25.62 19.16 6.66
C ALA A 524 -26.78 20.18 6.53
N HIS A 525 -26.87 21.12 7.48
CA HIS A 525 -27.85 22.21 7.49
C HIS A 525 -27.47 23.43 6.63
N LEU A 526 -26.24 23.48 6.10
CA LEU A 526 -25.71 24.58 5.31
C LEU A 526 -25.86 24.33 3.80
N SER A 527 -26.10 25.41 3.04
CA SER A 527 -25.96 25.36 1.59
C SER A 527 -24.49 25.30 1.17
N PHE A 528 -24.20 24.90 -0.08
CA PHE A 528 -22.83 24.79 -0.58
C PHE A 528 -22.03 26.09 -0.44
N ASP A 529 -22.67 27.24 -0.67
CA ASP A 529 -22.02 28.56 -0.57
C ASP A 529 -21.68 28.98 0.86
N GLN A 530 -22.30 28.34 1.85
CA GLN A 530 -22.11 28.63 3.27
C GLN A 530 -21.06 27.70 3.91
N LEU A 531 -20.53 26.72 3.17
CA LEU A 531 -19.61 25.72 3.72
C LEU A 531 -18.29 26.38 4.16
N PRO A 532 -17.87 26.20 5.44
CA PRO A 532 -16.55 26.65 5.88
C PRO A 532 -15.40 26.05 5.06
N GLY A 533 -15.58 24.80 4.60
CA GLY A 533 -14.64 24.06 3.76
C GLY A 533 -14.88 24.17 2.25
N LYS A 534 -15.67 25.15 1.76
CA LYS A 534 -16.06 25.26 0.34
C LYS A 534 -14.87 25.14 -0.62
N ALA A 535 -13.78 25.86 -0.36
CA ALA A 535 -12.59 25.83 -1.21
C ALA A 535 -11.95 24.43 -1.31
N VAL A 536 -12.01 23.63 -0.24
CA VAL A 536 -11.55 22.23 -0.26
C VAL A 536 -12.50 21.38 -1.11
N PHE A 537 -13.81 21.54 -0.95
CA PHE A 537 -14.82 20.81 -1.73
C PHE A 537 -14.66 21.10 -3.23
N GLU A 538 -14.51 22.37 -3.60
CA GLU A 538 -14.30 22.81 -4.99
C GLU A 538 -12.98 22.28 -5.55
N ALA A 539 -11.89 22.30 -4.77
CA ALA A 539 -10.60 21.73 -5.19
C ALA A 539 -10.67 20.23 -5.48
N HIS A 540 -11.60 19.51 -4.85
CA HIS A 540 -11.87 18.09 -5.10
C HIS A 540 -12.99 17.85 -6.13
N GLY A 541 -13.52 18.91 -6.77
CA GLY A 541 -14.58 18.82 -7.78
C GLY A 541 -15.94 18.38 -7.24
N ILE A 542 -16.19 18.65 -5.97
CA ILE A 542 -17.51 18.49 -5.35
C ILE A 542 -18.32 19.73 -5.68
N THR A 543 -19.48 19.53 -6.30
CA THR A 543 -20.41 20.59 -6.68
C THR A 543 -21.51 20.79 -5.65
N ALA A 544 -22.30 21.86 -5.79
CA ALA A 544 -23.51 22.07 -4.99
C ALA A 544 -24.50 20.88 -5.11
N ALA A 545 -24.65 20.33 -6.32
CA ALA A 545 -25.50 19.16 -6.55
C ALA A 545 -24.97 17.91 -5.85
N ASP A 546 -23.65 17.68 -5.87
CA ASP A 546 -23.02 16.58 -5.14
C ASP A 546 -23.26 16.74 -3.62
N TRP A 547 -23.14 17.97 -3.10
CA TRP A 547 -23.38 18.27 -1.68
C TRP A 547 -24.83 18.11 -1.27
N ASP A 548 -25.79 18.60 -2.07
CA ASP A 548 -27.22 18.42 -1.81
C ASP A 548 -27.62 16.94 -1.82
N ALA A 549 -27.07 16.16 -2.74
CA ALA A 549 -27.24 14.72 -2.80
C ALA A 549 -26.66 14.04 -1.56
N MET A 550 -25.47 14.47 -1.13
CA MET A 550 -24.77 13.89 0.03
C MET A 550 -25.46 14.22 1.36
N ARG A 551 -25.82 15.48 1.62
CA ARG A 551 -26.46 15.89 2.89
C ARG A 551 -27.88 15.37 3.10
N SER A 552 -28.45 14.68 2.11
CA SER A 552 -29.75 14.02 2.19
C SER A 552 -29.70 12.62 2.82
N THR A 553 -28.51 12.10 3.12
CA THR A 553 -28.34 10.75 3.68
C THR A 553 -28.54 10.68 5.19
N PRO A 554 -28.81 9.48 5.75
CA PRO A 554 -28.92 9.30 7.19
C PRO A 554 -27.67 9.76 7.95
N ILE A 555 -27.88 10.45 9.07
CA ILE A 555 -26.82 10.82 10.02
C ILE A 555 -26.75 9.75 11.11
N HIS A 556 -25.56 9.23 11.37
CA HIS A 556 -25.29 8.25 12.41
C HIS A 556 -24.75 8.92 13.67
N ASN A 557 -25.25 8.53 14.84
CA ASN A 557 -24.70 8.99 16.12
C ASN A 557 -23.84 7.89 16.75
N VAL A 558 -22.52 8.12 16.84
CA VAL A 558 -21.55 7.18 17.41
C VAL A 558 -20.73 7.88 18.50
N SER A 559 -20.66 7.29 19.69
CA SER A 559 -19.93 7.86 20.84
C SER A 559 -20.29 9.33 21.12
N GLY A 560 -21.56 9.71 20.92
CA GLY A 560 -22.06 11.08 21.11
C GLY A 560 -21.69 12.08 20.01
N HIS A 561 -21.20 11.61 18.85
CA HIS A 561 -20.83 12.43 17.70
C HIS A 561 -21.66 12.02 16.48
N ALA A 562 -22.12 13.02 15.72
CA ALA A 562 -22.85 12.82 14.47
C ALA A 562 -21.87 12.57 13.32
N PHE A 563 -22.21 11.62 12.45
CA PHE A 563 -21.41 11.26 11.28
C PHE A 563 -22.30 11.09 10.06
N LEU A 564 -21.78 11.53 8.93
CA LEU A 564 -22.35 11.29 7.62
C LEU A 564 -21.30 10.56 6.79
N PHE A 565 -21.61 9.32 6.39
CA PHE A 565 -20.69 8.48 5.63
C PHE A 565 -21.02 8.49 4.14
N PRO A 566 -20.03 8.69 3.25
CA PRO A 566 -20.27 8.75 1.81
C PRO A 566 -21.00 7.53 1.24
N ASP A 567 -20.70 6.34 1.74
CA ASP A 567 -21.24 5.11 1.18
C ASP A 567 -22.72 4.86 1.54
N ASP A 568 -23.27 5.52 2.56
CA ASP A 568 -24.71 5.46 2.85
C ASP A 568 -25.53 6.09 1.71
N HIS A 569 -24.92 7.03 0.97
CA HIS A 569 -25.51 7.63 -0.21
C HIS A 569 -25.84 6.60 -1.30
N ILE A 570 -25.02 5.56 -1.42
CA ILE A 570 -25.17 4.51 -2.44
C ILE A 570 -26.48 3.76 -2.20
N ALA A 571 -26.67 3.28 -0.97
CA ALA A 571 -27.87 2.53 -0.60
C ALA A 571 -29.12 3.41 -0.62
N ALA A 572 -29.03 4.65 -0.10
CA ALA A 572 -30.14 5.59 -0.08
C ALA A 572 -30.66 5.97 -1.48
N ASN A 573 -29.82 5.85 -2.51
CA ASN A 573 -30.14 6.25 -3.89
C ASN A 573 -30.14 5.04 -4.85
N GLY A 574 -30.59 3.89 -4.35
CA GLY A 574 -30.91 2.71 -5.16
C GLY A 574 -29.70 2.04 -5.82
N ASN A 575 -28.49 2.23 -5.29
CA ASN A 575 -27.24 1.71 -5.86
C ASN A 575 -26.98 2.14 -7.32
N SER A 576 -27.47 3.32 -7.71
CA SER A 576 -27.27 3.86 -9.05
C SER A 576 -25.81 4.24 -9.34
N GLU A 577 -25.42 4.27 -10.62
CA GLU A 577 -24.06 4.64 -11.01
C GLU A 577 -23.69 6.07 -10.57
N GLY A 578 -24.66 6.99 -10.62
CA GLY A 578 -24.51 8.36 -10.12
C GLY A 578 -24.28 8.41 -8.61
N ALA A 579 -25.01 7.61 -7.83
CA ALA A 579 -24.82 7.55 -6.37
C ALA A 579 -23.41 7.07 -6.00
N PHE A 580 -22.91 6.03 -6.67
CA PHE A 580 -21.53 5.61 -6.47
C PHE A 580 -20.53 6.69 -6.88
N HIS A 581 -20.77 7.42 -7.98
CA HIS A 581 -19.86 8.49 -8.42
C HIS A 581 -19.77 9.61 -7.38
N THR A 582 -20.90 10.08 -6.83
CA THR A 582 -20.93 11.08 -5.75
C THR A 582 -20.22 10.55 -4.50
N ALA A 583 -20.51 9.32 -4.06
CA ALA A 583 -19.81 8.71 -2.92
C ALA A 583 -18.29 8.58 -3.16
N ASP A 584 -17.88 8.18 -4.36
CA ASP A 584 -16.48 8.05 -4.77
C ASP A 584 -15.76 9.42 -4.70
N LYS A 585 -16.42 10.54 -5.07
CA LYS A 585 -15.86 11.90 -4.92
C LYS A 585 -15.58 12.26 -3.47
N PHE A 586 -16.55 12.06 -2.56
CA PHE A 586 -16.37 12.36 -1.14
C PHE A 586 -15.35 11.44 -0.49
N MET A 587 -15.36 10.14 -0.79
CA MET A 587 -14.32 9.20 -0.33
C MET A 587 -12.95 9.59 -0.85
N SER A 588 -12.84 9.99 -2.11
CA SER A 588 -11.60 10.50 -2.70
C SER A 588 -11.12 11.73 -1.94
N MET A 589 -11.97 12.74 -1.72
CA MET A 589 -11.62 13.94 -0.93
C MET A 589 -11.05 13.54 0.43
N ILE A 590 -11.76 12.72 1.21
CA ILE A 590 -11.33 12.34 2.57
C ILE A 590 -10.00 11.57 2.52
N ASN A 591 -9.84 10.64 1.58
CA ASN A 591 -8.60 9.88 1.40
C ASN A 591 -7.42 10.78 1.01
N GLN A 592 -7.62 11.76 0.14
CA GLN A 592 -6.60 12.71 -0.29
C GLN A 592 -6.22 13.68 0.84
N GLU A 593 -7.20 14.21 1.57
CA GLU A 593 -6.95 15.06 2.75
C GLU A 593 -6.19 14.29 3.84
N ALA A 594 -6.52 13.01 4.04
CA ALA A 594 -5.76 12.14 4.94
C ALA A 594 -4.32 11.93 4.46
N LYS A 595 -4.08 11.70 3.16
CA LYS A 595 -2.73 11.56 2.58
C LYS A 595 -1.90 12.84 2.72
N LEU A 596 -2.53 14.01 2.59
CA LEU A 596 -1.87 15.32 2.78
C LEU A 596 -1.58 15.59 4.26
N ALA A 597 -2.46 15.14 5.16
CA ALA A 597 -2.28 15.28 6.60
C ALA A 597 -1.15 14.39 7.13
N THR A 598 -0.99 13.16 6.62
CA THR A 598 -0.03 12.16 7.14
C THR A 598 1.11 11.83 6.18
N ILE A 599 1.35 12.63 5.14
CA ILE A 599 2.42 12.46 4.13
C ILE A 599 2.64 11.00 3.70
N GLU A 600 1.86 10.57 2.71
CA GLU A 600 1.93 9.21 2.16
C GLU A 600 2.86 9.07 0.96
N THR A 601 3.41 7.86 0.75
CA THR A 601 4.28 7.56 -0.39
C THR A 601 3.69 7.93 -1.74
N GLN A 602 4.55 8.48 -2.60
CA GLN A 602 4.22 8.82 -3.97
C GLN A 602 4.91 7.90 -4.99
N VAL A 603 4.19 7.47 -6.03
CA VAL A 603 4.74 6.72 -7.18
C VAL A 603 5.72 7.61 -7.95
N ALA A 604 5.51 8.92 -8.04
CA ALA A 604 6.41 9.89 -8.63
C ALA A 604 7.78 9.93 -7.92
N ALA A 605 7.78 9.89 -6.58
CA ALA A 605 9.02 9.80 -5.81
C ALA A 605 9.74 8.47 -6.07
N GLN A 606 8.98 7.37 -6.14
CA GLN A 606 9.53 6.05 -6.46
C GLN A 606 10.13 6.00 -7.88
N LEU A 607 9.42 6.46 -8.90
CA LEU A 607 9.90 6.47 -10.28
C LEU A 607 11.12 7.38 -10.46
N ALA A 608 11.14 8.55 -9.83
CA ALA A 608 12.30 9.44 -9.88
C ALA A 608 13.58 8.81 -9.28
N LEU A 609 13.44 7.95 -8.27
CA LEU A 609 14.59 7.37 -7.57
C LEU A 609 15.04 6.01 -8.12
N LYS A 610 14.11 5.16 -8.53
CA LYS A 610 14.39 3.78 -8.96
C LYS A 610 13.83 3.43 -10.33
N GLY A 611 13.15 4.36 -11.02
CA GLY A 611 12.49 4.10 -12.30
C GLY A 611 11.59 2.87 -12.24
N THR A 612 11.64 2.09 -13.31
CA THR A 612 10.96 0.79 -13.44
C THR A 612 11.86 -0.39 -13.05
N THR A 613 12.89 -0.19 -12.22
CA THR A 613 13.79 -1.30 -11.82
C THR A 613 13.05 -2.42 -11.05
N ARG A 614 13.33 -3.67 -11.43
CA ARG A 614 12.68 -4.88 -10.85
C ARG A 614 13.44 -5.41 -9.64
N PRO A 615 12.73 -5.86 -8.58
CA PRO A 615 13.31 -6.62 -7.49
C PRO A 615 13.77 -8.01 -8.00
N GLY A 616 14.79 -8.57 -7.37
CA GLY A 616 15.36 -9.87 -7.78
C GLY A 616 16.60 -9.79 -8.67
N THR A 617 17.01 -8.60 -9.12
CA THR A 617 18.26 -8.36 -9.85
C THR A 617 19.28 -7.64 -8.97
N LEU A 618 20.58 -7.94 -9.09
CA LEU A 618 21.61 -7.32 -8.25
C LEU A 618 21.64 -5.78 -8.39
N VAL A 619 21.63 -5.28 -9.63
CA VAL A 619 21.62 -3.84 -9.92
C VAL A 619 20.32 -3.20 -9.43
N GLY A 620 19.18 -3.86 -9.65
CA GLY A 620 17.89 -3.39 -9.14
C GLY A 620 17.87 -3.30 -7.61
N GLU A 621 18.44 -4.27 -6.90
CA GLU A 621 18.51 -4.21 -5.44
C GLU A 621 19.43 -3.10 -4.92
N ILE A 622 20.54 -2.80 -5.60
CA ILE A 622 21.43 -1.67 -5.26
C ILE A 622 20.71 -0.33 -5.45
N ILE A 623 20.02 -0.13 -6.58
CA ILE A 623 19.29 1.12 -6.85
C ILE A 623 18.16 1.30 -5.84
N ARG A 624 17.36 0.24 -5.59
CA ARG A 624 16.26 0.28 -4.62
C ARG A 624 16.76 0.55 -3.21
N SER A 625 17.89 -0.04 -2.85
CA SER A 625 18.59 0.23 -1.59
C SER A 625 18.94 1.71 -1.41
N ALA A 626 19.46 2.37 -2.44
CA ALA A 626 19.75 3.80 -2.39
C ALA A 626 18.47 4.66 -2.38
N ALA A 627 17.48 4.28 -3.19
CA ALA A 627 16.20 4.97 -3.31
C ALA A 627 15.42 5.02 -2.00
N MET A 628 15.46 3.93 -1.24
CA MET A 628 14.75 3.75 0.02
C MET A 628 14.97 4.88 1.03
N PHE A 629 16.19 5.38 1.14
CA PHE A 629 16.55 6.43 2.09
C PHE A 629 16.21 7.84 1.60
N LYS A 630 15.97 7.99 0.30
CA LYS A 630 15.63 9.26 -0.35
C LYS A 630 14.12 9.40 -0.59
N ASN A 631 13.37 8.31 -0.48
CA ASN A 631 11.96 8.25 -0.83
C ASN A 631 11.09 9.18 0.02
N PHE A 632 11.21 9.14 1.36
CA PHE A 632 10.38 9.98 2.23
C PHE A 632 10.69 11.49 2.08
N PRO A 633 11.95 11.97 2.09
CA PRO A 633 12.25 13.37 1.79
C PRO A 633 11.67 13.83 0.44
N LEU A 634 11.80 13.01 -0.60
CA LEU A 634 11.26 13.34 -1.92
C LEU A 634 9.72 13.34 -1.93
N THR A 635 9.10 12.49 -1.12
CA THR A 635 7.65 12.46 -0.92
C THR A 635 7.15 13.72 -0.22
N VAL A 636 7.80 14.15 0.87
CA VAL A 636 7.48 15.42 1.57
C VAL A 636 7.60 16.59 0.59
N PHE A 637 8.73 16.65 -0.11
CA PHE A 637 9.02 17.67 -1.12
C PHE A 637 7.93 17.71 -2.20
N ASN A 638 7.66 16.57 -2.84
CA ASN A 638 6.65 16.50 -3.89
C ASN A 638 5.26 16.83 -3.38
N THR A 639 4.89 16.38 -2.17
CA THR A 639 3.57 16.66 -1.59
C THR A 639 3.35 18.15 -1.43
N HIS A 640 4.19 18.84 -0.66
CA HIS A 640 3.91 20.22 -0.29
C HIS A 640 4.37 21.26 -1.32
N ILE A 641 5.44 21.00 -2.07
CA ILE A 641 5.85 21.95 -3.11
C ILE A 641 4.86 21.92 -4.26
N ARG A 642 4.31 20.75 -4.63
CA ARG A 642 3.22 20.73 -5.63
C ARG A 642 2.02 21.54 -5.16
N GLN A 643 1.60 21.41 -3.89
CA GLN A 643 0.52 22.23 -3.32
C GLN A 643 0.84 23.73 -3.33
N GLY A 644 2.08 24.10 -3.04
CA GLY A 644 2.55 25.48 -3.15
C GLY A 644 2.51 25.99 -4.59
N LEU A 645 2.96 25.19 -5.57
CA LEU A 645 2.99 25.56 -6.97
C LEU A 645 1.59 25.64 -7.62
N ILE A 646 0.56 25.08 -6.98
CA ILE A 646 -0.85 25.15 -7.42
C ILE A 646 -1.51 26.49 -7.04
N GLN A 647 -0.95 27.26 -6.12
CA GLN A 647 -1.49 28.58 -5.76
C GLN A 647 -1.50 29.53 -6.99
N ASP A 648 -2.56 30.31 -7.14
CA ASP A 648 -2.78 31.14 -8.35
C ASP A 648 -1.78 32.29 -8.49
N THR A 649 -1.28 32.81 -7.38
CA THR A 649 -0.41 34.00 -7.35
C THR A 649 1.01 33.64 -6.92
N ILE A 650 2.03 34.34 -7.45
CA ILE A 650 3.43 34.15 -7.01
C ILE A 650 3.58 34.35 -5.50
N PRO A 651 2.98 35.39 -4.86
CA PRO A 651 2.97 35.51 -3.40
C PRO A 651 2.32 34.33 -2.69
N GLY A 652 1.21 33.77 -3.21
CA GLY A 652 0.58 32.57 -2.67
C GLY A 652 1.50 31.35 -2.74
N LYS A 653 2.19 31.15 -3.88
CA LYS A 653 3.16 30.06 -4.06
C LYS A 653 4.30 30.14 -3.05
N VAL A 654 4.93 31.31 -2.97
CA VAL A 654 6.05 31.57 -2.04
C VAL A 654 5.58 31.47 -0.60
N GLY A 655 4.41 32.04 -0.27
CA GLY A 655 3.83 32.03 1.06
C GLY A 655 3.55 30.62 1.57
N TYR A 656 2.92 29.77 0.76
CA TYR A 656 2.66 28.38 1.12
C TYR A 656 3.96 27.59 1.35
N ILE A 657 4.91 27.68 0.42
CA ILE A 657 6.19 26.98 0.53
C ILE A 657 6.97 27.45 1.77
N ALA A 658 7.04 28.76 2.01
CA ALA A 658 7.69 29.32 3.18
C ALA A 658 7.03 28.85 4.48
N GLN A 659 5.69 28.85 4.54
CA GLN A 659 4.94 28.38 5.71
C GLN A 659 5.21 26.90 6.00
N VAL A 660 5.23 26.05 4.97
CA VAL A 660 5.56 24.63 5.14
C VAL A 660 7.00 24.46 5.60
N LEU A 661 7.98 25.13 4.99
CA LEU A 661 9.39 25.02 5.38
C LEU A 661 9.61 25.46 6.83
N LEU A 662 9.02 26.59 7.23
CA LEU A 662 9.09 27.10 8.60
C LEU A 662 8.39 26.14 9.58
N GLY A 663 7.17 25.71 9.27
CA GLY A 663 6.42 24.79 10.12
C GLY A 663 7.11 23.44 10.29
N MET A 664 7.58 22.84 9.20
CA MET A 664 8.35 21.60 9.24
C MET A 664 9.65 21.75 10.03
N THR A 665 10.33 22.89 9.94
CA THR A 665 11.54 23.16 10.74
C THR A 665 11.19 23.29 12.24
N LEU A 666 10.11 23.98 12.59
CA LEU A 666 9.64 24.12 13.98
C LEU A 666 9.24 22.76 14.59
N PHE A 667 8.46 21.96 13.88
CA PHE A 667 8.08 20.63 14.36
C PHE A 667 9.22 19.61 14.26
N GLY A 668 10.20 19.84 13.37
CA GLY A 668 11.49 19.16 13.34
C GLY A 668 12.36 19.48 14.56
N ALA A 669 12.29 20.70 15.09
CA ALA A 669 12.93 21.08 16.35
C ALA A 669 12.32 20.31 17.53
N VAL A 670 10.99 20.22 17.61
CA VAL A 670 10.30 19.41 18.63
C VAL A 670 10.74 17.94 18.55
N GLY A 671 10.76 17.36 17.33
CA GLY A 671 11.22 15.98 17.14
C GLY A 671 12.69 15.78 17.52
N THR A 672 13.54 16.78 17.26
CA THR A 672 14.96 16.78 17.67
C THR A 672 15.13 16.78 19.18
N ILE A 673 14.34 17.60 19.89
CA ILE A 673 14.33 17.67 21.36
C ILE A 673 13.88 16.33 21.95
N LEU A 674 12.77 15.78 21.46
CA LEU A 674 12.25 14.48 21.91
C LEU A 674 13.27 13.35 21.67
N HIS A 675 13.95 13.40 20.53
CA HIS A 675 14.99 12.43 20.18
C HIS A 675 16.21 12.52 21.11
N ASP A 676 16.68 13.73 21.41
CA ASP A 676 17.81 13.92 22.34
C ASP A 676 17.48 13.34 23.72
N VAL A 677 16.27 13.63 24.23
CA VAL A 677 15.80 13.07 25.50
C VAL A 677 15.74 11.54 25.43
N ALA A 678 15.15 10.96 24.38
CA ALA A 678 15.10 9.51 24.19
C ALA A 678 16.49 8.85 24.07
N ALA A 679 17.50 9.59 23.60
CA ALA A 679 18.89 9.15 23.51
C ALA A 679 19.67 9.23 24.84
N GLY A 680 19.04 9.65 25.94
CA GLY A 680 19.70 9.83 27.24
C GLY A 680 20.42 11.16 27.39
N LYS A 681 20.22 12.10 26.47
CA LYS A 681 20.87 13.42 26.45
C LYS A 681 19.93 14.50 26.93
N ASP A 682 20.48 15.54 27.54
CA ASP A 682 19.76 16.80 27.69
C ASP A 682 19.53 17.43 26.32
N PRO A 683 18.41 18.14 26.10
CA PRO A 683 18.15 18.77 24.81
C PRO A 683 19.26 19.72 24.38
N GLN A 684 19.57 19.73 23.08
CA GLN A 684 20.50 20.70 22.52
C GLN A 684 19.93 22.13 22.65
N SER A 685 20.79 23.08 23.02
CA SER A 685 20.41 24.49 23.09
C SER A 685 20.01 25.01 21.72
N MET A 686 18.86 25.70 21.67
CA MET A 686 18.39 26.40 20.48
C MET A 686 19.16 27.71 20.22
N PHE A 687 20.00 28.10 21.18
CA PHE A 687 20.83 29.30 21.15
C PHE A 687 22.32 28.95 21.29
N ASP A 688 23.18 29.72 20.65
CA ASP A 688 24.62 29.61 20.78
C ASP A 688 25.13 30.26 22.10
N GLN A 689 26.45 30.29 22.29
CA GLN A 689 27.07 30.87 23.48
C GLN A 689 26.83 32.39 23.63
N LYS A 690 26.41 33.07 22.56
CA LYS A 690 26.13 34.51 22.53
C LYS A 690 24.64 34.82 22.65
N HIS A 691 23.82 33.83 23.00
CA HIS A 691 22.35 33.92 23.03
C HIS A 691 21.72 34.28 21.67
N VAL A 692 22.38 33.93 20.57
CA VAL A 692 21.85 34.05 19.21
C VAL A 692 21.30 32.68 18.76
N ILE A 693 20.34 32.66 17.84
CA ILE A 693 19.80 31.41 17.25
C ILE A 693 20.94 30.49 16.80
N SER A 694 20.99 29.27 17.34
CA SER A 694 22.04 28.28 17.06
C SER A 694 21.90 27.73 15.65
N PRO A 695 22.84 28.01 14.72
CA PRO A 695 22.77 27.48 13.36
C PRO A 695 22.84 25.95 13.34
N GLU A 696 23.58 25.36 14.29
CA GLU A 696 23.75 23.92 14.45
C GLU A 696 22.41 23.24 14.76
N PHE A 697 21.68 23.74 15.77
CA PHE A 697 20.39 23.19 16.17
C PHE A 697 19.35 23.36 15.07
N TRP A 698 19.24 24.57 14.51
CA TRP A 698 18.20 24.86 13.52
C TRP A 698 18.47 24.21 12.16
N THR A 699 19.73 23.97 11.79
CA THR A 699 20.07 23.13 10.64
C THR A 699 19.65 21.68 10.87
N ARG A 700 19.93 21.12 12.05
CA ARG A 700 19.48 19.77 12.43
C ARG A 700 17.95 19.67 12.43
N ALA A 701 17.27 20.67 12.99
CA ALA A 701 15.81 20.76 13.01
C ALA A 701 15.21 20.88 11.59
N ALA A 702 15.80 21.69 10.72
CA ALA A 702 15.36 21.83 9.32
C ALA A 702 15.57 20.52 8.53
N LEU A 703 16.69 19.82 8.74
CA LEU A 703 16.93 18.51 8.14
C LEU A 703 15.93 17.47 8.66
N ALA A 704 15.70 17.44 9.98
CA ALA A 704 14.69 16.58 10.59
C ALA A 704 13.32 16.86 9.96
N GLY A 705 12.92 18.14 9.91
CA GLY A 705 11.70 18.71 9.34
C GLY A 705 11.48 18.42 7.86
N GLY A 706 12.50 18.57 7.02
CA GLY A 706 12.45 18.44 5.56
C GLY A 706 12.35 17.02 5.04
N GLY A 707 11.85 16.08 5.85
CA GLY A 707 11.73 14.67 5.53
C GLY A 707 13.01 13.84 5.69
N PHE A 708 14.16 14.44 6.07
CA PHE A 708 15.34 13.64 6.45
C PHE A 708 15.31 13.18 7.91
N GLY A 709 14.30 13.56 8.70
CA GLY A 709 14.05 13.05 10.04
C GLY A 709 13.91 11.53 10.11
N ILE A 710 13.57 10.87 8.98
CA ILE A 710 13.57 9.40 8.91
C ILE A 710 14.95 8.77 9.09
N LEU A 711 16.01 9.54 8.83
CA LEU A 711 17.39 9.16 9.04
C LEU A 711 17.97 9.84 10.28
N GLY A 712 17.16 10.44 11.15
CA GLY A 712 17.64 11.20 12.30
C GLY A 712 18.68 10.43 13.12
N ASP A 713 18.42 9.14 13.39
CA ASP A 713 19.36 8.24 14.06
C ASP A 713 20.65 7.96 13.28
N TYR A 714 20.55 7.80 11.96
CA TYR A 714 21.68 7.54 11.08
C TYR A 714 22.55 8.78 10.86
N VAL A 715 21.93 9.95 10.69
CA VAL A 715 22.58 11.26 10.55
C VAL A 715 23.23 11.64 11.86
N ALA A 716 22.49 11.63 12.98
CA ALA A 716 23.04 11.92 14.31
C ALA A 716 24.16 10.95 14.66
N GLY A 717 23.97 9.64 14.42
CA GLY A 717 24.98 8.63 14.64
C GLY A 717 26.24 8.81 13.78
N ASN A 718 26.13 9.16 12.50
CA ASN A 718 27.31 9.41 11.66
C ASN A 718 28.07 10.67 12.08
N LEU A 719 27.36 11.74 12.45
CA LEU A 719 27.96 12.95 13.00
C LEU A 719 28.68 12.62 14.33
N GLU A 720 28.06 11.82 15.20
CA GLU A 720 28.65 11.25 16.44
C GLU A 720 29.93 10.46 16.23
N HIS A 721 30.14 9.90 15.04
CA HIS A 721 31.34 9.15 14.68
C HIS A 721 32.29 9.96 13.77
N GLY A 722 32.10 11.28 13.65
CA GLY A 722 33.02 12.19 12.95
C GLY A 722 32.91 12.19 11.42
N ARG A 723 31.86 11.61 10.83
CA ARG A 723 31.63 11.62 9.38
C ARG A 723 30.97 12.93 8.94
N THR A 724 31.30 13.39 7.74
CA THR A 724 30.68 14.59 7.15
C THR A 724 29.26 14.30 6.65
N LEU A 725 28.46 15.36 6.45
CA LEU A 725 27.14 15.25 5.82
C LEU A 725 27.23 14.66 4.40
N GLY A 726 28.31 14.93 3.66
CA GLY A 726 28.56 14.36 2.33
C GLY A 726 28.78 12.85 2.35
N GLU A 727 29.52 12.34 3.34
CA GLU A 727 29.74 10.89 3.53
C GLU A 727 28.48 10.17 4.00
N THR A 728 27.60 10.87 4.73
CA THR A 728 26.32 10.35 5.21
C THR A 728 25.37 10.00 4.05
N VAL A 729 25.52 10.63 2.88
CA VAL A 729 24.71 10.37 1.67
C VAL A 729 24.91 8.96 1.09
N SER A 730 25.99 8.26 1.45
CA SER A 730 26.27 6.89 0.98
C SER A 730 25.26 5.82 1.46
N GLY A 731 24.45 6.15 2.47
CA GLY A 731 23.33 5.35 2.96
C GLY A 731 23.70 4.24 3.97
N PRO A 732 22.75 3.84 4.85
CA PRO A 732 22.97 2.82 5.90
C PRO A 732 23.52 1.47 5.43
N LEU A 733 23.25 1.03 4.21
CA LEU A 733 23.78 -0.24 3.68
C LEU A 733 25.30 -0.22 3.48
N VAL A 734 25.84 0.89 2.97
CA VAL A 734 27.30 1.05 2.81
C VAL A 734 27.96 1.10 4.18
N ALA A 735 27.35 1.80 5.14
CA ALA A 735 27.82 1.84 6.52
C ALA A 735 27.80 0.45 7.18
N ALA A 736 26.71 -0.31 7.03
CA ALA A 736 26.60 -1.66 7.58
C ALA A 736 27.64 -2.62 6.96
N GLY A 737 27.87 -2.52 5.65
CA GLY A 737 28.92 -3.28 4.97
C GLY A 737 30.32 -2.92 5.46
N SER A 738 30.62 -1.63 5.61
CA SER A 738 31.89 -1.15 6.16
C SER A 738 32.11 -1.63 7.60
N ASP A 739 31.09 -1.53 8.46
CA ASP A 739 31.17 -1.98 9.84
C ASP A 739 31.36 -3.51 9.93
N ALA A 740 30.71 -4.28 9.05
CA ALA A 740 30.89 -5.74 8.97
C ALA A 740 32.29 -6.14 8.50
N ILE A 741 32.86 -5.42 7.52
CA ILE A 741 34.24 -5.63 7.06
C ILE A 741 35.23 -5.33 8.18
N ASN A 742 35.04 -4.23 8.91
CA ASN A 742 35.87 -3.88 10.07
C ASN A 742 35.81 -4.97 11.14
N LEU A 743 34.61 -5.44 11.48
CA LEU A 743 34.41 -6.53 12.44
C LEU A 743 35.11 -7.83 12.00
N ALA A 744 34.97 -8.21 10.72
CA ALA A 744 35.63 -9.39 10.16
C ALA A 744 37.16 -9.25 10.17
N GLY A 745 37.69 -8.06 9.90
CA GLY A 745 39.12 -7.76 10.01
C GLY A 745 39.64 -7.92 11.43
N GLU A 746 38.94 -7.38 12.42
CA GLU A 746 39.30 -7.56 13.84
C GLU A 746 39.14 -9.01 14.32
N ALA A 747 38.14 -9.74 13.79
CA ALA A 747 37.99 -11.18 14.05
C ALA A 747 39.17 -11.98 13.49
N ALA A 748 39.63 -11.65 12.28
CA ALA A 748 40.79 -12.29 11.66
C ALA A 748 42.07 -12.05 12.48
N LYS A 749 42.30 -10.81 12.94
CA LYS A 749 43.41 -10.49 13.88
C LYS A 749 43.29 -11.28 15.19
N ALA A 750 42.08 -11.40 15.73
CA ALA A 750 41.84 -12.17 16.96
C ALA A 750 42.16 -13.66 16.78
N VAL A 751 41.75 -14.26 15.66
CA VAL A 751 42.09 -15.66 15.32
C VAL A 751 43.59 -15.83 15.06
N ALA A 752 44.24 -14.83 14.47
CA ALA A 752 45.68 -14.79 14.25
C ALA A 752 46.51 -14.54 15.53
N GLY A 753 45.86 -14.30 16.68
CA GLY A 753 46.54 -14.00 17.95
C GLY A 753 47.17 -12.60 18.02
N GLU A 754 46.83 -11.71 17.09
CA GLU A 754 47.33 -10.33 17.05
C GLU A 754 46.54 -9.42 18.00
N LYS A 755 47.13 -8.27 18.38
CA LYS A 755 46.42 -7.23 19.12
C LYS A 755 45.24 -6.75 18.28
N ASN A 756 44.04 -6.91 18.82
CA ASN A 756 42.79 -6.66 18.13
C ASN A 756 41.78 -5.97 19.04
N HIS A 757 40.71 -5.46 18.43
CA HIS A 757 39.58 -4.83 19.08
C HIS A 757 38.27 -5.55 18.74
N PHE A 758 38.30 -6.88 18.54
CA PHE A 758 37.15 -7.66 18.09
C PHE A 758 35.94 -7.50 19.01
N ALA A 759 36.13 -7.64 20.33
CA ALA A 759 35.08 -7.47 21.32
C ALA A 759 34.40 -6.10 21.24
N ARG A 760 35.21 -5.04 21.12
CA ARG A 760 34.75 -3.65 20.99
C ARG A 760 33.96 -3.41 19.71
N GLU A 761 34.49 -3.86 18.57
CA GLU A 761 33.80 -3.73 17.28
C GLU A 761 32.54 -4.62 17.22
N ALA A 762 32.53 -5.77 17.88
CA ALA A 762 31.34 -6.63 18.00
C ALA A 762 30.24 -5.95 18.84
N ALA A 763 30.59 -5.37 19.99
CA ALA A 763 29.67 -4.60 20.82
C ALA A 763 29.13 -3.37 20.08
N LYS A 764 29.99 -2.65 19.35
CA LYS A 764 29.61 -1.49 18.52
C LYS A 764 28.68 -1.91 17.39
N PHE A 765 29.02 -2.98 16.65
CA PHE A 765 28.20 -3.54 15.58
C PHE A 765 26.82 -3.97 16.11
N GLY A 766 26.79 -4.70 17.23
CA GLY A 766 25.56 -5.10 17.90
C GLY A 766 24.72 -3.90 18.31
N SER A 767 25.29 -2.93 19.03
CA SER A 767 24.55 -1.73 19.47
C SER A 767 23.93 -0.93 18.31
N ARG A 768 24.62 -0.90 17.15
CA ARG A 768 24.21 -0.12 15.98
C ARG A 768 23.23 -0.83 15.07
N TRP A 769 23.38 -2.14 14.89
CA TRP A 769 22.64 -2.93 13.90
C TRP A 769 21.68 -3.94 14.53
N ALA A 770 21.60 -4.03 15.86
CA ALA A 770 20.59 -4.83 16.53
C ALA A 770 19.18 -4.25 16.26
N PRO A 771 18.28 -5.03 15.66
CA PRO A 771 16.89 -4.64 15.48
C PRO A 771 16.24 -4.16 16.77
N GLY A 772 15.52 -3.04 16.72
CA GLY A 772 14.81 -2.47 17.86
C GLY A 772 15.69 -1.73 18.88
N SER A 773 17.02 -1.70 18.72
CA SER A 773 17.93 -0.95 19.61
C SER A 773 17.64 0.56 19.63
N THR A 774 17.00 1.06 18.58
CA THR A 774 16.64 2.47 18.40
C THR A 774 15.18 2.77 18.75
N ILE A 775 14.39 1.80 19.27
CA ILE A 775 13.04 2.09 19.75
C ILE A 775 13.13 3.15 20.84
N TRP A 776 12.49 4.29 20.63
CA TRP A 776 12.79 5.53 21.37
C TRP A 776 12.70 5.39 22.90
N TYR A 777 11.70 4.66 23.41
CA TYR A 777 11.53 4.44 24.85
C TYR A 777 12.43 3.32 25.42
N LEU A 778 13.04 2.50 24.57
CA LEU A 778 13.99 1.44 24.97
C LEU A 778 15.45 1.84 24.76
N ARG A 779 15.73 2.86 23.95
CA ARG A 779 17.06 3.22 23.47
C ARG A 779 18.06 3.45 24.61
N ALA A 780 17.78 4.40 25.50
CA ALA A 780 18.67 4.70 26.63
C ALA A 780 18.82 3.50 27.59
N PRO A 781 17.73 2.80 28.01
CA PRO A 781 17.83 1.57 28.79
C PRO A 781 18.67 0.46 28.13
N LEU A 782 18.44 0.15 26.85
CA LEU A 782 19.18 -0.91 26.14
C LEU A 782 20.65 -0.54 26.01
N ARG A 783 20.97 0.72 25.71
CA ARG A 783 22.35 1.20 25.69
C ARG A 783 23.01 0.98 27.05
N ALA A 784 22.42 1.49 28.12
CA ALA A 784 23.03 1.48 29.45
C ALA A 784 23.10 0.07 30.08
N LEU A 785 22.00 -0.69 30.03
CA LEU A 785 21.86 -1.94 30.76
C LEU A 785 22.41 -3.15 30.00
N VAL A 786 22.39 -3.11 28.66
CA VAL A 786 22.83 -4.22 27.81
C VAL A 786 24.18 -3.90 27.16
N TRP A 787 24.22 -2.88 26.31
CA TRP A 787 25.39 -2.63 25.46
C TRP A 787 26.61 -2.11 26.22
N ASP A 788 26.40 -1.16 27.13
CA ASP A 788 27.49 -0.59 27.93
C ASP A 788 28.03 -1.61 28.93
N ASN A 789 27.17 -2.46 29.51
CA ASN A 789 27.60 -3.55 30.39
C ASN A 789 28.34 -4.66 29.64
N LEU A 790 27.89 -5.02 28.42
CA LEU A 790 28.63 -5.92 27.54
C LEU A 790 30.02 -5.34 27.25
N LEU A 791 30.10 -4.05 26.89
CA LEU A 791 31.38 -3.40 26.61
C LEU A 791 32.30 -3.42 27.84
N LYS A 792 31.79 -3.10 29.05
CA LYS A 792 32.57 -3.22 30.30
C LYS A 792 33.09 -4.63 30.55
N ALA A 793 32.31 -5.65 30.20
CA ALA A 793 32.70 -7.05 30.40
C ALA A 793 33.73 -7.53 29.37
N THR A 794 33.74 -6.94 28.17
CA THR A 794 34.51 -7.46 27.03
C THR A 794 35.68 -6.57 26.59
N ASP A 795 35.72 -5.30 27.01
CA ASP A 795 36.73 -4.32 26.60
C ASP A 795 37.39 -3.67 27.83
N PRO A 796 38.71 -3.87 28.06
CA PRO A 796 39.42 -3.26 29.19
C PRO A 796 39.46 -1.72 29.12
N ASP A 797 39.30 -1.12 27.93
CA ASP A 797 39.34 0.32 27.72
C ASP A 797 37.94 0.97 27.76
N ALA A 798 36.91 0.23 28.19
CA ALA A 798 35.52 0.69 28.16
C ALA A 798 35.29 2.05 28.86
N ALA A 799 35.97 2.29 30.00
CA ALA A 799 35.86 3.57 30.74
C ALA A 799 36.36 4.76 29.91
N GLU A 800 37.45 4.60 29.15
CA GLU A 800 37.95 5.64 28.25
C GLU A 800 36.99 5.86 27.07
N VAL A 801 36.39 4.80 26.54
CA VAL A 801 35.38 4.90 25.48
C VAL A 801 34.18 5.73 25.94
N PHE A 802 33.67 5.49 27.15
CA PHE A 802 32.56 6.25 27.72
C PHE A 802 32.92 7.72 27.94
N ARG A 803 34.09 7.99 28.53
CA ARG A 803 34.58 9.36 28.74
C ARG A 803 34.71 10.12 27.42
N ARG A 804 35.34 9.50 26.41
CA ARG A 804 35.51 10.11 25.08
C ARG A 804 34.17 10.40 24.41
N ARG A 805 33.18 9.51 24.56
CA ARG A 805 31.82 9.74 24.04
C ARG A 805 31.16 10.95 24.71
N ALA A 806 31.27 11.06 26.03
CA ALA A 806 30.74 12.20 26.79
C ALA A 806 31.41 13.52 26.37
N GLU A 807 32.75 13.56 26.33
CA GLU A 807 33.51 14.73 25.89
C GLU A 807 33.19 15.14 24.45
N TRP A 808 33.05 14.17 23.54
CA TRP A 808 32.71 14.46 22.15
C TRP A 808 31.31 15.08 22.04
N THR A 809 30.32 14.59 22.79
CA THR A 809 28.96 15.16 22.79
C THR A 809 28.97 16.59 23.32
N GLN A 810 29.68 16.85 24.42
CA GLN A 810 29.84 18.19 24.96
C GLN A 810 30.53 19.14 23.96
N LYS A 811 31.61 18.68 23.30
CA LYS A 811 32.36 19.50 22.32
C LYS A 811 31.57 19.79 21.03
N SER A 812 30.82 18.81 20.54
CA SER A 812 30.10 18.91 19.25
C SER A 812 28.77 19.65 19.35
N THR A 813 28.04 19.45 20.45
CA THR A 813 26.65 19.92 20.58
C THR A 813 26.40 20.75 21.84
N GLY A 814 27.35 20.78 22.79
CA GLY A 814 27.17 21.41 24.11
C GLY A 814 26.20 20.65 25.02
N GLN A 815 25.87 19.39 24.69
CA GLN A 815 24.89 18.60 25.44
C GLN A 815 25.55 17.76 26.52
N SER A 816 24.93 17.75 27.70
CA SER A 816 25.17 16.77 28.77
C SER A 816 24.24 15.56 28.65
N TYR A 817 24.49 14.54 29.47
CA TYR A 817 23.67 13.34 29.55
C TYR A 817 22.88 13.30 30.87
N TRP A 818 21.57 13.11 30.80
CA TRP A 818 20.76 12.79 31.99
C TRP A 818 20.84 11.28 32.32
N TRP A 819 21.15 10.47 31.32
CA TRP A 819 21.60 9.10 31.48
C TRP A 819 22.88 8.91 30.67
N GLY A 820 24.02 8.88 31.36
CA GLY A 820 25.34 8.83 30.75
C GLY A 820 25.76 7.44 30.25
N PRO A 821 26.72 7.38 29.30
CA PRO A 821 27.33 6.10 28.91
C PRO A 821 28.01 5.41 30.09
N GLY A 822 27.78 4.11 30.25
CA GLY A 822 28.38 3.32 31.32
C GLY A 822 27.71 3.47 32.69
N GLN A 823 26.62 4.21 32.82
CA GLN A 823 25.88 4.33 34.09
C GLN A 823 24.76 3.31 34.20
N ALA A 824 24.59 2.72 35.39
CA ALA A 824 23.56 1.70 35.64
C ALA A 824 22.14 2.29 35.77
N ALA A 825 22.03 3.57 36.10
CA ALA A 825 20.77 4.31 36.24
C ALA A 825 20.98 5.76 35.79
N PRO A 826 19.91 6.52 35.52
CA PRO A 826 19.99 7.95 35.24
C PRO A 826 20.59 8.74 36.41
N ASP A 827 21.41 9.74 36.11
CA ASP A 827 21.97 10.66 37.11
C ASP A 827 20.93 11.70 37.55
N HIS A 828 20.11 12.15 36.61
CA HIS A 828 19.05 13.14 36.83
C HIS A 828 17.93 12.98 35.80
N ALA A 829 16.84 13.72 35.97
CA ALA A 829 15.82 13.87 34.93
C ALA A 829 16.33 14.80 33.81
N PRO A 830 15.83 14.69 32.56
CA PRO A 830 16.24 15.57 31.46
C PRO A 830 16.11 17.06 31.82
N ASP A 831 17.20 17.83 31.69
CA ASP A 831 17.20 19.25 32.02
C ASP A 831 16.73 20.11 30.85
N LEU A 832 15.44 20.39 30.80
CA LEU A 832 14.85 21.21 29.73
C LEU A 832 15.36 22.66 29.71
N ARG A 833 16.00 23.16 30.78
CA ARG A 833 16.62 24.50 30.77
C ARG A 833 17.78 24.59 29.78
N ALA A 834 18.38 23.45 29.42
CA ALA A 834 19.43 23.37 28.41
C ALA A 834 18.98 23.88 27.02
N LEU A 835 17.66 23.92 26.76
CA LEU A 835 17.11 24.48 25.52
C LEU A 835 17.45 25.96 25.31
N VAL A 836 17.62 26.71 26.40
CA VAL A 836 17.85 28.16 26.39
C VAL A 836 19.23 28.56 26.95
N GLN A 837 19.96 27.61 27.55
CA GLN A 837 21.24 27.83 28.19
C GLN A 837 22.25 26.79 27.69
N ARG A 838 23.27 27.24 26.96
CA ARG A 838 24.42 26.39 26.60
C ARG A 838 25.36 26.35 27.81
N ARG A 839 25.60 25.16 28.36
CA ARG A 839 26.54 24.93 29.48
C ARG A 839 27.98 24.78 29.00
#